data_AF-A0A9W4WQG9-F1
#
_entry.id   AF-A0A9W4WQG9-F1
#
_cell.length_a   1.000
_cell.length_b   1.000
_cell.length_c   1.000
_cell.angle_alpha   90.00
_cell.angle_beta   90.00
_cell.angle_gamma   90.00
#
_symmetry.space_group_name_H-M   'P 1'
#
loop_
_entity.id
_entity.type
_entity.pdbx_description
1 polymer ?
#
loop_
_entity_poly.entity_id
_entity_poly.type
_entity_poly.pdbx_seq_one_letter_code
_entity_poly.pdbx_strand_id
1 'polypeptide(L)'
;MSLTSPGHRLGASTAPHVLEAYLDYLCPFSAKLYKRVRNEVYPYIEKNYPGKVQFVFRHQVQPWHPFSTVVHEAALAVEKIDSTKFFLFSDKLFDVQKQYFDESVQNLSRAQIYESLAKHVKEIGMASSYSQFLSLLDIPVVDEFEKARNEGNKITNDLKLHIKLGRQTGIHVSPTVLFDHIINNEISSGWTFDQWKEWLAKKVVYSQNLGDTSSGIGVIPEYQAWYTCSKVLTNYISYILEVVKTPENATNGFGINEIGNRPAHYDKEGLLVFVSNYTFIRSLIDQNAPNVLYLPELSCGIEPVQKCEGTSNPPFNTEQINCLGVINPNGFETKFTASISFTKGVEKPPLIIPLEESNHTESTPTPTKTLSPTDTRSFFVPGDNIANKLEMNEALSKPRNVNHTLYKLYDWMERGLIDTNPEFQRDIVWNNTKQCHLIDSILKNYYVPPILFSCKKLDRNRWLRICIDGKQRLTSIRRFMNNEIPYLCPSEGKAKKTYYENIDDDQNTNALSIGEKDDFDNSELVCIEYYDLNIEQEQEIFSRVQLGLALTTAEKLHVISSPIAELAKNLLEQYPSVNKIVDNKRGKPFQLIVQALHMMELNPTKFSAASGAITKYLQDDRSVPQELKQKASRVFAELDFLIKVDDEVFTRDHRFAPIEFVFFCYILAKFPNLEMAWYQDTLLQMKEYVRNYHADIRFNQSVYKTLWNYVQKVDDNLQQDNVHKSKRRKIN
;
A
#
# COMPACT_ATOMS: atom_id res chain seq x y z
N MET A 1 -10.16 35.20 12.67
CA MET A 1 -9.20 34.24 12.06
C MET A 1 -9.61 34.04 10.61
N SER A 2 -8.66 33.99 9.67
CA SER A 2 -8.95 33.55 8.30
C SER A 2 -9.14 32.04 8.27
N LEU A 3 -10.01 31.54 7.39
CA LEU A 3 -10.26 30.10 7.21
C LEU A 3 -8.99 29.41 6.67
N THR A 4 -8.21 28.88 7.60
CA THR A 4 -6.92 28.22 7.34
C THR A 4 -6.96 26.85 7.99
N SER A 5 -6.48 25.83 7.26
CA SER A 5 -6.48 24.43 7.71
C SER A 5 -5.64 24.28 8.98
N PRO A 6 -6.12 23.60 10.05
CA PRO A 6 -5.48 23.63 11.37
C PRO A 6 -4.09 22.95 11.35
N GLY A 7 -3.05 23.77 11.31
CA GLY A 7 -1.65 23.38 11.18
C GLY A 7 -0.75 24.59 10.96
N HIS A 8 0.54 24.42 11.23
CA HIS A 8 1.48 25.54 11.43
C HIS A 8 2.53 25.49 10.31
N ARG A 9 2.74 26.60 9.60
CA ARG A 9 3.48 26.64 8.33
C ARG A 9 4.88 27.23 8.48
N LEU A 10 5.86 26.60 7.84
CA LEU A 10 7.07 27.26 7.34
C LEU A 10 7.01 27.37 5.81
N GLY A 11 7.45 28.51 5.27
CA GLY A 11 7.48 28.79 3.83
C GLY A 11 6.24 29.54 3.31
N ALA A 12 6.25 29.83 2.01
CA ALA A 12 5.19 30.60 1.37
C ALA A 12 3.86 29.83 1.37
N SER A 13 2.74 30.52 1.63
CA SER A 13 1.39 29.94 1.55
C SER A 13 1.02 29.48 0.14
N THR A 14 1.60 30.13 -0.88
CA THR A 14 1.46 29.87 -2.32
C THR A 14 2.44 28.81 -2.85
N ALA A 15 3.24 28.17 -2.00
CA ALA A 15 4.16 27.13 -2.45
C ALA A 15 3.36 25.92 -3.01
N PRO A 16 3.58 25.50 -4.27
CA PRO A 16 2.76 24.50 -4.94
C PRO A 16 2.80 23.11 -4.28
N HIS A 17 3.90 22.76 -3.61
CA HIS A 17 4.03 21.49 -2.89
C HIS A 17 3.91 21.67 -1.38
N VAL A 18 3.21 20.74 -0.72
CA VAL A 18 2.90 20.77 0.72
C VAL A 18 3.45 19.52 1.40
N LEU A 19 4.52 19.67 2.16
CA LEU A 19 5.09 18.61 3.01
C LEU A 19 4.50 18.73 4.42
N GLU A 20 3.59 17.84 4.80
CA GLU A 20 2.96 17.87 6.14
C GLU A 20 3.52 16.76 7.04
N ALA A 21 3.66 17.03 8.34
CA ALA A 21 3.99 16.01 9.33
C ALA A 21 3.05 16.06 10.54
N TYR A 22 2.32 14.96 10.75
CA TYR A 22 1.53 14.68 11.94
C TYR A 22 2.44 14.16 13.04
N LEU A 23 2.61 14.96 14.10
CA LEU A 23 3.66 14.82 15.09
C LEU A 23 3.10 14.86 16.51
N ASP A 24 3.66 14.02 17.38
CA ASP A 24 3.41 14.02 18.82
C ASP A 24 4.64 14.56 19.55
N TYR A 25 4.49 15.54 20.44
CA TYR A 25 5.62 16.05 21.24
C TYR A 25 6.25 15.01 22.16
N LEU A 26 5.53 13.94 22.53
CA LEU A 26 6.05 12.85 23.37
C LEU A 26 6.50 11.61 22.57
N CYS A 27 6.31 11.58 21.25
CA CYS A 27 6.85 10.48 20.44
C CYS A 27 8.34 10.70 20.11
N PRO A 28 9.25 9.76 20.44
CA PRO A 28 10.68 9.89 20.10
C PRO A 28 10.92 9.81 18.57
N PHE A 29 10.06 9.10 17.83
CA PHE A 29 10.14 9.07 16.36
C PHE A 29 9.70 10.40 15.74
N SER A 30 8.71 11.07 16.33
CA SER A 30 8.30 12.43 15.93
C SER A 30 9.41 13.44 16.21
N ALA A 31 10.07 13.38 17.36
CA ALA A 31 11.24 14.21 17.66
C ALA A 31 12.37 14.01 16.65
N LYS A 32 12.69 12.75 16.32
CA LYS A 32 13.73 12.43 15.33
C LYS A 32 13.41 12.98 13.94
N LEU A 33 12.16 12.82 13.48
CA LEU A 33 11.73 13.37 12.19
C LEU A 33 11.73 14.91 12.21
N TYR A 34 11.14 15.52 13.23
CA TYR A 34 11.02 16.97 13.36
C TYR A 34 12.39 17.66 13.35
N LYS A 35 13.36 17.16 14.15
CA LYS A 35 14.71 17.76 14.19
C LYS A 35 15.47 17.60 12.87
N ARG A 36 15.35 16.45 12.18
CA ARG A 36 15.87 16.27 10.81
C ARG A 36 15.26 17.31 9.87
N VAL A 37 13.94 17.51 9.92
CA VAL A 37 13.25 18.47 9.05
C VAL A 37 13.65 19.91 9.36
N ARG A 38 13.63 20.33 10.63
CA ARG A 38 13.94 21.71 11.05
C ARG A 38 15.39 22.10 10.82
N ASN A 39 16.34 21.21 11.09
CA ASN A 39 17.76 21.55 11.13
C ASN A 39 18.45 21.38 9.77
N GLU A 40 17.96 20.48 8.91
CA GLU A 40 18.64 20.10 7.66
C GLU A 40 17.72 20.20 6.43
N VAL A 41 16.54 19.55 6.45
CA VAL A 41 15.70 19.43 5.25
C VAL A 41 15.03 20.75 4.87
N TYR A 42 14.46 21.48 5.83
CA TYR A 42 13.75 22.73 5.56
C TYR A 42 14.70 23.87 5.15
N PRO A 43 15.86 24.09 5.80
CA PRO A 43 16.88 25.02 5.28
C PRO A 43 17.41 24.63 3.89
N TYR A 44 17.48 23.32 3.58
CA TYR A 44 17.80 22.85 2.24
C TYR A 44 16.67 23.16 1.23
N ILE A 45 15.40 23.01 1.61
CA ILE A 45 14.23 23.41 0.81
C ILE A 45 14.27 24.91 0.51
N GLU A 46 14.44 25.78 1.51
CA GLU A 46 14.48 27.24 1.28
C GLU A 46 15.63 27.63 0.34
N LYS A 47 16.79 26.98 0.46
CA LYS A 47 17.97 27.28 -0.36
C LYS A 47 17.89 26.78 -1.80
N ASN A 48 17.31 25.60 -2.04
CA ASN A 48 17.36 24.91 -3.35
C ASN A 48 16.00 24.88 -4.07
N TYR A 49 14.91 25.05 -3.33
CA TYR A 49 13.53 25.05 -3.81
C TYR A 49 12.75 26.27 -3.28
N PRO A 50 13.29 27.51 -3.40
CA PRO A 50 12.73 28.70 -2.78
C PRO A 50 11.28 28.93 -3.22
N GLY A 51 10.36 28.99 -2.25
CA GLY A 51 8.93 29.16 -2.51
C GLY A 51 8.24 27.99 -3.23
N LYS A 52 8.91 26.85 -3.44
CA LYS A 52 8.34 25.69 -4.15
C LYS A 52 7.72 24.64 -3.21
N VAL A 53 8.22 24.50 -1.98
CA VAL A 53 7.67 23.60 -0.96
C VAL A 53 7.42 24.35 0.34
N GLN A 54 6.23 24.18 0.91
CA GLN A 54 5.89 24.60 2.29
C GLN A 54 5.93 23.40 3.23
N PHE A 55 6.41 23.58 4.46
CA PHE A 55 6.33 22.57 5.51
C PHE A 55 5.19 22.89 6.48
N VAL A 56 4.38 21.89 6.85
CA VAL A 56 3.24 22.06 7.77
C VAL A 56 3.33 21.08 8.94
N PHE A 57 3.43 21.61 10.15
CA PHE A 57 3.27 20.83 11.38
C PHE A 57 1.78 20.58 11.65
N ARG A 58 1.43 19.34 12.02
CA ARG A 58 0.09 18.95 12.47
C ARG A 58 0.18 18.24 13.82
N HIS A 59 -0.71 18.60 14.76
CA HIS A 59 -0.77 17.96 16.08
C HIS A 59 -1.37 16.55 15.97
N GLN A 60 -0.66 15.52 16.45
CA GLN A 60 -1.13 14.13 16.55
C GLN A 60 -0.92 13.60 17.97
N VAL A 61 -1.84 13.94 18.87
CA VAL A 61 -1.85 13.47 20.27
C VAL A 61 -2.09 11.96 20.32
N GLN A 62 -1.14 11.18 20.82
CA GLN A 62 -1.34 9.73 21.01
C GLN A 62 -1.90 9.40 22.41
N PRO A 63 -2.99 8.62 22.52
CA PRO A 63 -3.59 8.28 23.82
C PRO A 63 -2.70 7.49 24.78
N TRP A 64 -1.68 6.79 24.27
CA TRP A 64 -0.71 6.04 25.07
C TRP A 64 0.50 6.88 25.53
N HIS A 65 0.48 8.19 25.29
CA HIS A 65 1.34 9.17 25.95
C HIS A 65 0.42 10.07 26.80
N PRO A 66 0.05 9.69 28.04
CA PRO A 66 -0.99 10.35 28.86
C PRO A 66 -0.93 11.88 28.91
N PHE A 67 0.27 12.46 28.97
CA PHE A 67 0.47 13.91 29.06
C PHE A 67 0.67 14.62 27.71
N SER A 68 0.60 13.91 26.58
CA SER A 68 0.77 14.50 25.23
C SER A 68 -0.24 15.62 24.98
N THR A 69 -1.51 15.45 25.37
CA THR A 69 -2.54 16.50 25.36
C THR A 69 -2.08 17.80 26.02
N VAL A 70 -1.44 17.71 27.19
CA VAL A 70 -1.00 18.86 28.00
C VAL A 70 0.11 19.63 27.30
N VAL A 71 1.04 18.92 26.66
CA VAL A 71 2.15 19.52 25.90
C VAL A 71 1.66 20.12 24.57
N HIS A 72 0.71 19.48 23.89
CA HIS A 72 0.09 20.02 22.68
C HIS A 72 -0.79 21.25 22.96
N GLU A 73 -1.51 21.32 24.08
CA GLU A 73 -2.21 22.54 24.50
C GLU A 73 -1.22 23.68 24.80
N ALA A 74 -0.08 23.40 25.43
CA ALA A 74 0.96 24.42 25.67
C ALA A 74 1.54 25.02 24.38
N ALA A 75 1.75 24.22 23.33
CA ALA A 75 2.22 24.74 22.04
C ALA A 75 1.20 25.69 21.37
N LEU A 76 -0.08 25.33 21.41
CA LEU A 76 -1.16 26.20 20.91
C LEU A 76 -1.37 27.45 21.79
N ALA A 77 -1.14 27.35 23.11
CA ALA A 77 -1.16 28.51 24.00
C ALA A 77 -0.08 29.54 23.68
N VAL A 78 1.12 29.10 23.26
CA VAL A 78 2.16 30.00 22.75
C VAL A 78 1.72 30.66 21.45
N GLU A 79 1.23 29.90 20.47
CA GLU A 79 0.78 30.44 19.17
C GLU A 79 -0.37 31.44 19.32
N LYS A 80 -1.29 31.20 20.26
CA LYS A 80 -2.44 32.06 20.57
C LYS A 80 -2.05 33.39 21.25
N ILE A 81 -0.81 33.50 21.74
CA ILE A 81 -0.22 34.73 22.27
C ILE A 81 0.66 35.41 21.21
N ASP A 82 1.55 34.65 20.56
CA ASP A 82 2.44 35.10 19.49
C ASP A 82 2.65 33.96 18.48
N SER A 83 2.02 34.06 17.32
CA SER A 83 2.08 33.04 16.28
C SER A 83 3.48 32.87 15.66
N THR A 84 4.37 33.86 15.80
CA THR A 84 5.76 33.74 15.34
C THR A 84 6.58 32.78 16.19
N LYS A 85 6.12 32.46 17.40
CA LYS A 85 6.85 31.71 18.42
C LYS A 85 6.58 30.21 18.42
N PHE A 86 5.54 29.74 17.71
CA PHE A 86 5.14 28.33 17.67
C PHE A 86 6.31 27.38 17.37
N PHE A 87 7.11 27.69 16.34
CA PHE A 87 8.23 26.83 15.95
C PHE A 87 9.38 26.87 16.96
N LEU A 88 9.73 28.04 17.50
CA LEU A 88 10.77 28.17 18.53
C LEU A 88 10.40 27.42 19.83
N PHE A 89 9.12 27.45 20.22
CA PHE A 89 8.65 26.65 21.34
C PHE A 89 8.63 25.16 21.01
N SER A 90 8.22 24.79 19.80
CA SER A 90 8.22 23.39 19.34
C SER A 90 9.63 22.78 19.33
N ASP A 91 10.64 23.51 18.84
CA ASP A 91 12.05 23.11 18.93
C ASP A 91 12.43 22.82 20.39
N LYS A 92 12.14 23.78 21.28
CA LYS A 92 12.41 23.67 22.72
C LYS A 92 11.69 22.47 23.34
N LEU A 93 10.41 22.23 23.03
CA LEU A 93 9.63 21.08 23.51
C LEU A 93 10.25 19.75 23.08
N PHE A 94 10.75 19.63 21.84
CA PHE A 94 11.45 18.43 21.40
C PHE A 94 12.87 18.30 21.96
N ASP A 95 13.51 19.38 22.43
CA ASP A 95 14.77 19.32 23.18
C ASP A 95 14.57 18.87 24.64
N VAL A 96 13.53 19.35 25.31
CA VAL A 96 13.21 18.93 26.69
C VAL A 96 12.29 17.71 26.77
N GLN A 97 11.88 17.12 25.64
CA GLN A 97 10.90 16.02 25.50
C GLN A 97 10.92 14.99 26.65
N LYS A 98 12.11 14.49 27.03
CA LYS A 98 12.27 13.48 28.09
C LYS A 98 11.73 13.91 29.46
N GLN A 99 11.74 15.21 29.77
CA GLN A 99 11.20 15.77 31.02
C GLN A 99 9.67 15.61 31.12
N TYR A 100 9.00 15.30 29.99
CA TYR A 100 7.56 15.10 29.89
C TYR A 100 7.19 13.66 29.48
N PHE A 101 8.14 12.73 29.46
CA PHE A 101 7.85 11.29 29.43
C PHE A 101 7.29 10.82 30.77
N ASP A 102 6.46 9.78 30.75
CA ASP A 102 5.68 9.29 31.90
C ASP A 102 6.54 9.08 33.15
N GLU A 103 7.74 8.50 33.03
CA GLU A 103 8.64 8.26 34.17
C GLU A 103 9.13 9.55 34.86
N SER A 104 9.11 10.69 34.15
CA SER A 104 9.48 12.00 34.68
C SER A 104 8.30 12.79 35.27
N VAL A 105 7.06 12.47 34.88
CA VAL A 105 5.85 13.23 35.26
C VAL A 105 4.80 12.43 36.03
N GLN A 106 5.00 11.14 36.26
CA GLN A 106 4.07 10.22 36.96
C GLN A 106 3.52 10.79 38.28
N ASN A 107 4.33 11.53 39.03
CA ASN A 107 3.98 12.08 40.34
C ASN A 107 3.60 13.58 40.30
N LEU A 108 3.38 14.17 39.12
CA LEU A 108 3.06 15.59 38.94
C LEU A 108 1.60 15.80 38.54
N SER A 109 0.99 16.85 39.07
CA SER A 109 -0.35 17.30 38.65
C SER A 109 -0.30 18.02 37.31
N ARG A 110 -1.43 18.05 36.58
CA ARG A 110 -1.58 18.80 35.32
C ARG A 110 -1.17 20.28 35.48
N ALA A 111 -1.46 20.90 36.63
CA ALA A 111 -1.05 22.27 36.94
C ALA A 111 0.47 22.41 37.08
N GLN A 112 1.14 21.51 37.83
CA GLN A 112 2.60 21.51 37.97
C GLN A 112 3.31 21.29 36.62
N ILE A 113 2.72 20.52 35.72
CA ILE A 113 3.25 20.32 34.37
C ILE A 113 3.09 21.60 33.53
N TYR A 114 1.96 22.33 33.61
CA TYR A 114 1.84 23.65 32.98
C TYR A 114 2.81 24.68 33.55
N GLU A 115 3.02 24.71 34.87
CA GLU A 115 4.05 25.56 35.49
C GLU A 115 5.46 25.21 35.00
N SER A 116 5.75 23.92 34.76
CA SER A 116 7.00 23.48 34.15
C SER A 116 7.13 23.99 32.71
N LEU A 117 6.11 23.78 31.88
CA LEU A 117 6.07 24.24 30.48
C LEU A 117 6.19 25.78 30.38
N ALA A 118 5.59 26.51 31.33
CA ALA A 118 5.66 27.97 31.42
C ALA A 118 7.08 28.49 31.71
N LYS A 119 7.98 27.70 32.30
CA LYS A 119 9.39 28.09 32.48
C LYS A 119 10.08 28.22 31.11
N HIS A 120 9.81 27.29 30.19
CA HIS A 120 10.38 27.31 28.83
C HIS A 120 9.83 28.45 27.96
N VAL A 121 8.63 28.97 28.26
CA VAL A 121 8.08 30.18 27.62
C VAL A 121 8.96 31.42 27.90
N LYS A 122 9.65 31.46 29.05
CA LYS A 122 10.62 32.53 29.35
C LYS A 122 11.86 32.42 28.46
N GLU A 123 12.32 31.19 28.18
CA GLU A 123 13.54 30.92 27.40
C GLU A 123 13.43 31.32 25.93
N ILE A 124 12.22 31.22 25.33
CA ILE A 124 11.95 31.69 23.95
C ILE A 124 11.69 33.22 23.85
N GLY A 125 11.97 33.96 24.92
CA GLY A 125 11.83 35.42 24.99
C GLY A 125 10.40 35.91 25.19
N MET A 126 9.49 35.10 25.74
CA MET A 126 8.10 35.49 26.06
C MET A 126 7.88 35.65 27.58
N ALA A 127 8.90 36.11 28.32
CA ALA A 127 8.87 36.15 29.78
C ALA A 127 7.76 37.04 30.37
N SER A 128 7.37 38.11 29.67
CA SER A 128 6.23 38.98 30.01
C SER A 128 4.86 38.29 29.85
N SER A 129 4.75 37.29 28.98
CA SER A 129 3.51 36.54 28.71
C SER A 129 3.29 35.35 29.64
N TYR A 130 4.15 35.13 30.63
CA TYR A 130 4.10 33.97 31.54
C TYR A 130 2.73 33.77 32.22
N SER A 131 2.14 34.85 32.76
CA SER A 131 0.82 34.83 33.40
C SER A 131 -0.31 34.61 32.40
N GLN A 132 -0.22 35.24 31.22
CA GLN A 132 -1.17 35.06 30.13
C GLN A 132 -1.20 33.61 29.64
N PHE A 133 -0.03 32.99 29.45
CA PHE A 133 0.13 31.59 29.06
C PHE A 133 -0.54 30.64 30.06
N LEU A 134 -0.25 30.79 31.36
CA LEU A 134 -0.92 29.99 32.39
C LEU A 134 -2.43 30.23 32.37
N SER A 135 -2.90 31.48 32.22
CA SER A 135 -4.33 31.80 32.16
C SER A 135 -5.09 31.20 30.96
N LEU A 136 -4.39 30.71 29.92
CA LEU A 136 -5.00 29.98 28.80
C LEU A 136 -5.15 28.48 29.07
N LEU A 137 -4.27 27.92 29.91
CA LEU A 137 -4.14 26.50 30.19
C LEU A 137 -4.81 26.08 31.51
N ASP A 138 -5.02 27.05 32.40
CA ASP A 138 -5.76 26.96 33.65
C ASP A 138 -7.14 26.30 33.50
N ILE A 139 -7.52 25.54 34.53
CA ILE A 139 -8.77 24.81 34.65
C ILE A 139 -9.28 25.04 36.08
N PRO A 140 -10.43 25.71 36.26
CA PRO A 140 -10.98 25.98 37.59
C PRO A 140 -11.17 24.69 38.39
N VAL A 141 -10.64 24.68 39.61
CA VAL A 141 -10.96 23.66 40.62
C VAL A 141 -12.44 23.85 41.02
N VAL A 142 -13.16 22.75 41.19
CA VAL A 142 -14.52 22.73 41.71
C VAL A 142 -14.54 21.94 43.02
N ASP A 143 -14.99 22.57 44.10
CA ASP A 143 -15.03 21.96 45.44
C ASP A 143 -16.16 20.92 45.59
N GLU A 144 -17.11 20.91 44.64
CA GLU A 144 -18.26 20.00 44.59
C GLU A 144 -18.34 19.35 43.21
N PHE A 145 -18.47 18.01 43.17
CA PHE A 145 -18.54 17.25 41.92
C PHE A 145 -19.73 17.64 41.03
N GLU A 146 -20.84 18.10 41.63
CA GLU A 146 -22.04 18.56 40.93
C GLU A 146 -21.81 19.83 40.10
N LYS A 147 -20.75 20.60 40.41
CA LYS A 147 -20.34 21.80 39.66
C LYS A 147 -19.38 21.48 38.50
N ALA A 148 -18.96 20.23 38.31
CA ALA A 148 -18.04 19.82 37.25
C ALA A 148 -18.72 19.77 35.87
N ARG A 149 -18.20 20.53 34.90
CA ARG A 149 -18.81 20.69 33.56
C ARG A 149 -18.01 20.14 32.38
N ASN A 150 -16.79 19.64 32.61
CA ASN A 150 -15.89 19.14 31.56
C ASN A 150 -15.61 20.16 30.42
N GLU A 151 -15.56 21.46 30.75
CA GLU A 151 -15.33 22.54 29.77
C GLU A 151 -13.89 22.51 29.19
N GLY A 152 -12.91 22.04 29.97
CA GLY A 152 -11.49 22.04 29.61
C GLY A 152 -10.79 23.36 29.95
N ASN A 153 -9.78 23.74 29.17
CA ASN A 153 -9.16 25.06 29.22
C ASN A 153 -9.43 25.86 27.93
N LYS A 154 -8.87 27.07 27.83
CA LYS A 154 -9.12 28.01 26.72
C LYS A 154 -8.45 27.61 25.40
N ILE A 155 -7.76 26.47 25.37
CA ILE A 155 -7.07 25.86 24.22
C ILE A 155 -7.70 24.52 23.80
N THR A 156 -8.40 23.83 24.72
CA THR A 156 -9.02 22.52 24.48
C THR A 156 -9.91 22.48 23.22
N ASN A 157 -10.57 23.59 22.85
CA ASN A 157 -11.35 23.66 21.60
C ASN A 157 -10.51 23.85 20.32
N ASP A 158 -9.35 24.50 20.41
CA ASP A 158 -8.43 24.62 19.27
C ASP A 158 -7.80 23.24 18.99
N LEU A 159 -7.34 22.55 20.04
CA LEU A 159 -6.76 21.20 19.93
C LEU A 159 -7.76 20.17 19.35
N LYS A 160 -9.06 20.28 19.69
CA LYS A 160 -10.12 19.47 19.08
C LYS A 160 -10.17 19.59 17.55
N LEU A 161 -9.84 20.75 16.98
CA LEU A 161 -9.83 20.93 15.51
C LEU A 161 -8.69 20.16 14.83
N HIS A 162 -7.48 20.17 15.40
CA HIS A 162 -6.36 19.38 14.89
C HIS A 162 -6.65 17.87 15.01
N ILE A 163 -7.17 17.43 16.16
CA ILE A 163 -7.57 16.03 16.38
C ILE A 163 -8.68 15.61 15.41
N LYS A 164 -9.63 16.50 15.09
CA LYS A 164 -10.67 16.24 14.08
C LYS A 164 -10.06 16.06 12.68
N LEU A 165 -9.11 16.91 12.28
CA LEU A 165 -8.43 16.80 10.99
C LEU A 165 -7.62 15.49 10.88
N GLY A 166 -6.84 15.13 11.90
CA GLY A 166 -6.08 13.88 11.93
C GLY A 166 -6.99 12.66 11.81
N ARG A 167 -8.12 12.64 12.53
CA ARG A 167 -9.14 11.58 12.43
C ARG A 167 -9.80 11.52 11.05
N GLN A 168 -10.18 12.66 10.48
CA GLN A 168 -10.77 12.74 9.13
C GLN A 168 -9.80 12.25 8.04
N THR A 169 -8.49 12.40 8.27
CA THR A 169 -7.42 11.98 7.35
C THR A 169 -6.91 10.55 7.65
N GLY A 170 -7.52 9.84 8.61
CA GLY A 170 -7.14 8.46 8.96
C GLY A 170 -5.80 8.32 9.68
N ILE A 171 -5.25 9.39 10.26
CA ILE A 171 -3.93 9.38 10.88
C ILE A 171 -3.96 8.61 12.19
N HIS A 172 -3.26 7.47 12.23
CA HIS A 172 -3.11 6.63 13.40
C HIS A 172 -1.76 6.84 14.10
N VAL A 173 -0.64 6.57 13.42
CA VAL A 173 0.70 6.61 14.02
C VAL A 173 1.35 8.00 13.96
N SER A 174 2.30 8.26 14.84
CA SER A 174 3.15 9.47 14.80
C SER A 174 4.63 9.07 14.78
N PRO A 175 5.45 9.62 13.86
CA PRO A 175 5.06 10.53 12.79
C PRO A 175 4.27 9.84 11.67
N THR A 176 3.33 10.57 11.07
CA THR A 176 2.83 10.28 9.71
C THR A 176 3.12 11.49 8.82
N VAL A 177 3.63 11.26 7.61
CA VAL A 177 4.00 12.33 6.67
C VAL A 177 3.06 12.32 5.47
N LEU A 178 2.66 13.50 5.01
CA LEU A 178 1.92 13.69 3.76
C LEU A 178 2.77 14.52 2.80
N PHE A 179 2.62 14.28 1.51
CA PHE A 179 3.08 15.17 0.45
C PHE A 179 1.90 15.46 -0.48
N ASP A 180 1.65 16.74 -0.73
CA ASP A 180 0.53 17.25 -1.53
C ASP A 180 -0.82 16.66 -1.06
N HIS A 181 -0.99 16.67 0.26
CA HIS A 181 -2.10 16.11 1.04
C HIS A 181 -2.32 14.58 0.95
N ILE A 182 -1.45 13.84 0.26
CA ILE A 182 -1.48 12.37 0.17
C ILE A 182 -0.51 11.77 1.20
N ILE A 183 -0.95 10.75 1.96
CA ILE A 183 -0.09 10.05 2.94
C ILE A 183 1.09 9.39 2.22
N ASN A 184 2.31 9.77 2.61
CA ASN A 184 3.54 9.25 2.05
C ASN A 184 4.17 8.22 3.00
N ASN A 185 4.10 6.95 2.60
CA ASN A 185 4.70 5.83 3.35
C ASN A 185 6.17 5.55 2.97
N GLU A 186 6.75 6.34 2.05
CA GLU A 186 8.18 6.24 1.71
C GLU A 186 9.01 6.88 2.84
N ILE A 187 8.59 8.05 3.32
CA ILE A 187 9.29 8.86 4.33
C ILE A 187 9.19 8.22 5.71
N SER A 188 10.35 8.03 6.35
CA SER A 188 10.47 7.51 7.71
C SER A 188 11.28 8.45 8.60
N SER A 189 10.99 8.48 9.91
CA SER A 189 11.89 9.04 10.92
C SER A 189 13.28 8.38 10.92
N GLY A 190 13.45 7.25 10.24
CA GLY A 190 14.75 6.63 9.95
C GLY A 190 15.68 7.46 9.06
N TRP A 191 15.14 8.28 8.15
CA TRP A 191 15.86 8.79 6.97
C TRP A 191 17.12 9.62 7.25
N THR A 192 18.12 9.45 6.38
CA THR A 192 19.28 10.32 6.27
C THR A 192 18.93 11.61 5.53
N PHE A 193 19.77 12.65 5.67
CA PHE A 193 19.61 13.88 4.90
C PHE A 193 19.80 13.64 3.39
N ASP A 194 20.63 12.68 2.99
CA ASP A 194 20.81 12.32 1.57
C ASP A 194 19.56 11.70 0.95
N GLN A 195 18.86 10.82 1.66
CA GLN A 195 17.57 10.28 1.21
C GLN A 195 16.52 11.40 1.03
N TRP A 196 16.50 12.38 1.93
CA TRP A 196 15.65 13.56 1.79
C TRP A 196 16.00 14.40 0.55
N LYS A 197 17.28 14.65 0.27
CA LYS A 197 17.71 15.39 -0.94
C LYS A 197 17.34 14.64 -2.22
N GLU A 198 17.61 13.34 -2.28
CA GLU A 198 17.29 12.50 -3.45
C GLU A 198 15.78 12.46 -3.71
N TRP A 199 14.99 12.30 -2.66
CA TRP A 199 13.52 12.29 -2.75
C TRP A 199 12.96 13.65 -3.15
N LEU A 200 13.43 14.75 -2.55
CA LEU A 200 13.03 16.11 -2.94
C LEU A 200 13.39 16.40 -4.40
N ALA A 201 14.58 15.99 -4.86
CA ALA A 201 14.94 16.12 -6.27
C ALA A 201 13.95 15.36 -7.18
N LYS A 202 13.57 14.13 -6.83
CA LYS A 202 12.60 13.33 -7.60
C LYS A 202 11.19 13.93 -7.62
N LYS A 203 10.69 14.48 -6.50
CA LYS A 203 9.30 14.99 -6.41
C LYS A 203 9.15 16.48 -6.79
N VAL A 204 10.15 17.32 -6.55
CA VAL A 204 10.06 18.79 -6.73
C VAL A 204 10.61 19.26 -8.09
N VAL A 205 11.48 18.49 -8.75
CA VAL A 205 11.98 18.86 -10.11
C VAL A 205 10.94 18.57 -11.20
N TYR A 206 10.00 17.64 -10.96
CA TYR A 206 8.91 17.30 -11.88
C TYR A 206 7.93 18.48 -12.14
N SER A 207 8.06 19.60 -11.41
CA SER A 207 7.30 20.84 -11.59
C SER A 207 8.16 22.06 -11.99
N GLN A 208 9.39 21.84 -12.47
CA GLN A 208 10.28 22.91 -12.94
C GLN A 208 10.62 22.79 -14.43
N ASN A 209 10.31 23.86 -15.16
CA ASN A 209 10.82 24.17 -16.50
C ASN A 209 10.55 23.13 -17.61
N LEU A 210 9.29 22.71 -17.76
CA LEU A 210 8.69 22.81 -19.09
C LEU A 210 7.56 23.83 -19.03
N GLY A 211 7.63 24.85 -19.90
CA GLY A 211 6.39 25.42 -20.43
C GLY A 211 5.66 24.31 -21.17
N ASP A 212 4.34 24.36 -21.19
CA ASP A 212 3.52 23.25 -21.67
C ASP A 212 3.61 23.12 -23.20
N THR A 213 4.61 22.34 -23.64
CA THR A 213 5.02 22.18 -25.03
C THR A 213 5.07 20.71 -25.42
N SER A 214 5.04 20.45 -26.72
CA SER A 214 5.26 19.12 -27.30
C SER A 214 5.70 19.23 -28.75
N SER A 215 6.48 18.26 -29.22
CA SER A 215 6.78 18.05 -30.64
C SER A 215 6.93 16.56 -30.89
N GLY A 216 6.54 16.10 -32.07
CA GLY A 216 6.46 14.67 -32.37
C GLY A 216 5.87 14.37 -33.74
N ILE A 217 5.94 13.10 -34.10
CA ILE A 217 5.26 12.52 -35.26
C ILE A 217 3.93 11.94 -34.80
N GLY A 218 2.83 12.45 -35.33
CA GLY A 218 1.51 11.84 -35.21
C GLY A 218 1.22 10.92 -36.40
N VAL A 219 0.45 9.86 -36.15
CA VAL A 219 0.03 8.89 -37.16
C VAL A 219 -1.45 8.68 -36.97
N ILE A 220 -2.27 9.05 -37.97
CA ILE A 220 -3.73 8.97 -37.89
C ILE A 220 -4.22 7.90 -38.88
N PRO A 221 -4.84 6.80 -38.42
CA PRO A 221 -5.48 5.83 -39.32
C PRO A 221 -6.59 6.46 -40.17
N GLU A 222 -7.08 5.72 -41.17
CA GLU A 222 -8.18 6.20 -42.03
C GLU A 222 -9.41 6.63 -41.22
N TYR A 223 -10.01 7.77 -41.58
CA TYR A 223 -11.22 8.32 -40.97
C TYR A 223 -11.18 8.50 -39.43
N GLN A 224 -9.99 8.60 -38.84
CA GLN A 224 -9.81 8.84 -37.39
C GLN A 224 -9.42 10.29 -37.09
N ALA A 225 -9.47 10.61 -35.80
CA ALA A 225 -9.07 11.88 -35.22
C ALA A 225 -7.81 11.72 -34.37
N TRP A 226 -7.01 12.77 -34.30
CA TRP A 226 -5.92 12.96 -33.33
C TRP A 226 -6.12 14.30 -32.62
N TYR A 227 -5.74 14.39 -31.34
CA TYR A 227 -5.71 15.69 -30.67
C TYR A 227 -4.70 15.74 -29.51
N THR A 228 -4.35 16.95 -29.10
CA THR A 228 -3.60 17.22 -27.87
C THR A 228 -4.06 18.53 -27.23
N CYS A 229 -3.90 18.66 -25.91
CA CYS A 229 -4.44 19.74 -25.09
C CYS A 229 -3.43 20.21 -24.05
N SER A 230 -3.62 21.43 -23.55
CA SER A 230 -2.83 21.95 -22.44
C SER A 230 -3.11 21.20 -21.13
N LYS A 231 -2.08 21.03 -20.31
CA LYS A 231 -2.10 20.37 -18.99
C LYS A 231 -2.62 21.32 -17.90
N VAL A 232 -2.62 22.63 -18.17
CA VAL A 232 -3.07 23.70 -17.29
C VAL A 232 -3.94 24.70 -18.06
N LEU A 233 -4.70 25.52 -17.34
CA LEU A 233 -5.41 26.66 -17.91
C LEU A 233 -4.40 27.64 -18.51
N THR A 234 -4.67 28.10 -19.73
CA THR A 234 -3.80 29.03 -20.47
C THR A 234 -4.64 29.89 -21.41
N ASN A 235 -4.17 31.10 -21.69
CA ASN A 235 -4.72 31.95 -22.74
C ASN A 235 -3.90 31.91 -24.04
N TYR A 236 -2.96 30.98 -24.17
CA TYR A 236 -2.03 30.92 -25.28
C TYR A 236 -2.00 29.55 -25.98
N ILE A 237 -1.83 29.58 -27.30
CA ILE A 237 -1.44 28.46 -28.14
C ILE A 237 -0.61 28.97 -29.32
N SER A 238 0.50 28.30 -29.61
CA SER A 238 1.21 28.38 -30.88
C SER A 238 1.48 26.96 -31.37
N TYR A 239 1.31 26.70 -32.67
CA TYR A 239 1.67 25.43 -33.26
C TYR A 239 2.22 25.57 -34.69
N ILE A 240 2.76 24.48 -35.22
CA ILE A 240 3.03 24.24 -36.64
C ILE A 240 2.86 22.73 -36.87
N LEU A 241 2.27 22.34 -38.00
CA LEU A 241 1.97 20.96 -38.39
C LEU A 241 2.26 20.77 -39.88
N GLU A 242 2.84 19.65 -40.26
CA GLU A 242 3.21 19.32 -41.64
C GLU A 242 3.07 17.80 -41.90
N VAL A 243 2.37 17.43 -42.96
CA VAL A 243 2.18 16.03 -43.39
C VAL A 243 3.49 15.48 -43.94
N VAL A 244 3.88 14.26 -43.55
CA VAL A 244 5.19 13.67 -43.90
C VAL A 244 5.06 12.23 -44.37
N LYS A 245 5.86 11.85 -45.37
CA LYS A 245 6.01 10.47 -45.83
C LYS A 245 7.26 9.88 -45.18
N THR A 246 7.08 9.16 -44.07
CA THR A 246 8.17 8.60 -43.26
C THR A 246 7.92 7.14 -42.86
N PRO A 247 8.94 6.26 -42.86
CA PRO A 247 8.83 4.93 -42.26
C PRO A 247 8.74 4.98 -40.72
N GLU A 248 9.10 6.09 -40.08
CA GLU A 248 9.12 6.23 -38.62
C GLU A 248 7.74 6.07 -37.98
N ASN A 249 7.73 5.55 -36.74
CA ASN A 249 6.53 5.34 -35.94
C ASN A 249 6.06 6.62 -35.23
N ALA A 250 4.80 6.64 -34.79
CA ALA A 250 4.28 7.72 -33.96
C ALA A 250 5.15 7.94 -32.71
N THR A 251 5.40 9.21 -32.37
CA THR A 251 6.07 9.58 -31.13
C THR A 251 5.17 9.21 -29.94
N ASN A 252 5.64 8.31 -29.07
CA ASN A 252 4.81 7.76 -27.99
C ASN A 252 4.30 8.87 -27.05
N GLY A 253 2.98 8.91 -26.82
CA GLY A 253 2.31 9.95 -26.03
C GLY A 253 2.20 11.32 -26.70
N PHE A 254 2.59 11.47 -27.97
CA PHE A 254 2.38 12.71 -28.73
C PHE A 254 0.92 12.80 -29.18
N GLY A 255 0.07 13.37 -28.31
CA GLY A 255 -1.38 13.45 -28.50
C GLY A 255 -2.08 12.09 -28.38
N ILE A 256 -3.35 12.07 -28.76
CA ILE A 256 -4.27 10.95 -28.57
C ILE A 256 -5.03 10.71 -29.89
N ASN A 257 -4.93 9.50 -30.43
CA ASN A 257 -5.82 9.03 -31.51
C ASN A 257 -7.15 8.56 -30.93
N GLU A 258 -8.24 8.91 -31.60
CA GLU A 258 -9.60 8.52 -31.25
C GLU A 258 -10.41 8.17 -32.52
N ILE A 259 -11.39 7.28 -32.39
CA ILE A 259 -12.29 6.91 -33.50
C ILE A 259 -13.37 7.99 -33.65
N GLY A 260 -12.95 9.13 -34.20
CA GLY A 260 -13.71 10.37 -34.26
C GLY A 260 -14.86 10.45 -35.26
N ASN A 261 -15.38 11.67 -35.39
CA ASN A 261 -16.43 12.05 -36.33
C ASN A 261 -15.91 11.89 -37.77
N ARG A 262 -16.58 11.07 -38.61
CA ARG A 262 -16.12 10.84 -39.99
C ARG A 262 -16.33 12.11 -40.84
N PRO A 263 -15.28 12.70 -41.42
CA PRO A 263 -15.43 13.88 -42.26
C PRO A 263 -16.10 13.53 -43.60
N ALA A 264 -16.50 14.56 -44.35
CA ALA A 264 -16.89 14.38 -45.74
C ALA A 264 -15.74 13.75 -46.56
N HIS A 265 -16.06 13.12 -47.68
CA HIS A 265 -15.03 12.67 -48.62
C HIS A 265 -14.50 13.88 -49.40
N TYR A 266 -13.18 13.99 -49.52
CA TYR A 266 -12.48 15.06 -50.23
C TYR A 266 -11.57 14.46 -51.30
N ASP A 267 -11.53 15.07 -52.49
CA ASP A 267 -10.67 14.64 -53.61
C ASP A 267 -9.18 15.04 -53.45
N LYS A 268 -8.78 15.49 -52.25
CA LYS A 268 -7.49 16.14 -51.97
C LYS A 268 -6.83 15.51 -50.75
N GLU A 269 -5.64 14.93 -50.94
CA GLU A 269 -4.83 14.40 -49.84
C GLU A 269 -4.41 15.52 -48.86
N GLY A 270 -4.59 15.27 -47.57
CA GLY A 270 -4.13 16.16 -46.50
C GLY A 270 -4.80 15.85 -45.17
N LEU A 271 -4.65 16.74 -44.19
CA LEU A 271 -5.30 16.66 -42.89
C LEU A 271 -6.14 17.92 -42.64
N LEU A 272 -7.23 17.79 -41.89
CA LEU A 272 -8.06 18.91 -41.43
C LEU A 272 -7.60 19.30 -40.02
N VAL A 273 -7.22 20.55 -39.78
CA VAL A 273 -6.56 20.98 -38.53
C VAL A 273 -7.41 22.04 -37.82
N PHE A 274 -7.62 21.85 -36.51
CA PHE A 274 -8.56 22.64 -35.71
C PHE A 274 -7.94 23.06 -34.37
N VAL A 275 -8.01 24.35 -34.03
CA VAL A 275 -7.74 24.85 -32.68
C VAL A 275 -9.05 25.11 -31.97
N SER A 276 -9.19 24.62 -30.74
CA SER A 276 -10.34 24.91 -29.88
C SER A 276 -10.00 24.71 -28.40
N ASN A 277 -11.00 24.76 -27.52
CA ASN A 277 -10.84 24.38 -26.11
C ASN A 277 -11.21 22.90 -25.87
N TYR A 278 -10.85 22.37 -24.70
CA TYR A 278 -11.11 20.96 -24.34
C TYR A 278 -12.59 20.55 -24.45
N THR A 279 -13.52 21.43 -24.06
CA THR A 279 -14.96 21.17 -24.13
C THR A 279 -15.43 20.95 -25.57
N PHE A 280 -14.89 21.71 -26.51
CA PHE A 280 -15.29 21.65 -27.92
C PHE A 280 -14.45 20.68 -28.77
N ILE A 281 -13.19 20.40 -28.40
CA ILE A 281 -12.39 19.37 -29.08
C ILE A 281 -12.98 17.96 -28.85
N ARG A 282 -13.74 17.76 -27.77
CA ARG A 282 -14.54 16.53 -27.59
C ARG A 282 -15.55 16.33 -28.72
N SER A 283 -16.10 17.39 -29.31
CA SER A 283 -17.01 17.30 -30.48
C SER A 283 -16.35 16.80 -31.77
N LEU A 284 -15.02 16.67 -31.81
CA LEU A 284 -14.26 16.12 -32.94
C LEU A 284 -14.04 14.59 -32.78
N ILE A 285 -14.07 14.12 -31.53
CA ILE A 285 -13.86 12.73 -31.11
C ILE A 285 -15.19 11.95 -31.04
N ASP A 286 -16.24 12.66 -30.65
CA ASP A 286 -17.52 12.08 -30.31
C ASP A 286 -18.30 11.79 -31.61
N GLN A 287 -18.65 10.52 -31.87
CA GLN A 287 -18.94 10.05 -33.25
C GLN A 287 -20.24 10.62 -33.80
N ASN A 288 -21.26 10.70 -32.94
CA ASN A 288 -22.44 11.47 -33.28
C ASN A 288 -22.31 12.86 -32.69
N ALA A 289 -21.22 13.62 -32.88
CA ALA A 289 -21.05 14.99 -32.34
C ALA A 289 -21.27 16.13 -33.35
N PRO A 290 -21.49 17.39 -32.87
CA PRO A 290 -21.97 18.52 -33.66
C PRO A 290 -21.03 18.99 -34.76
N ASN A 291 -21.34 20.15 -35.35
CA ASN A 291 -20.28 20.99 -35.89
C ASN A 291 -19.19 21.13 -34.82
N VAL A 292 -17.96 20.69 -35.11
CA VAL A 292 -16.82 20.96 -34.23
C VAL A 292 -16.75 22.47 -34.06
N LEU A 293 -16.88 22.95 -32.82
CA LEU A 293 -16.69 24.37 -32.55
C LEU A 293 -15.18 24.61 -32.47
N TYR A 294 -14.63 25.34 -33.43
CA TYR A 294 -13.20 25.67 -33.52
C TYR A 294 -13.03 27.17 -33.76
N LEU A 295 -11.81 27.67 -33.58
CA LEU A 295 -11.39 29.04 -33.84
C LEU A 295 -10.89 29.15 -35.30
N PRO A 296 -11.68 29.69 -36.26
CA PRO A 296 -11.33 29.63 -37.68
C PRO A 296 -10.03 30.37 -38.01
N GLU A 297 -9.74 31.46 -37.30
CA GLU A 297 -8.52 32.25 -37.43
C GLU A 297 -7.23 31.53 -36.97
N LEU A 298 -7.36 30.34 -36.38
CA LEU A 298 -6.25 29.48 -35.96
C LEU A 298 -6.34 28.05 -36.52
N SER A 299 -7.20 27.78 -37.52
CA SER A 299 -7.56 26.42 -37.96
C SER A 299 -7.58 26.26 -39.49
N CYS A 300 -6.91 25.22 -40.01
CA CYS A 300 -7.02 24.77 -41.40
C CYS A 300 -8.10 23.67 -41.54
N GLY A 301 -9.35 24.03 -41.23
CA GLY A 301 -10.48 23.08 -41.10
C GLY A 301 -11.45 23.01 -42.28
N ILE A 302 -11.24 23.79 -43.34
CA ILE A 302 -12.20 23.93 -44.46
C ILE A 302 -12.00 22.85 -45.54
N GLU A 303 -10.74 22.63 -45.92
CA GLU A 303 -10.30 21.61 -46.87
C GLU A 303 -8.98 20.97 -46.37
N PRO A 304 -8.63 19.75 -46.81
CA PRO A 304 -7.44 19.05 -46.32
C PRO A 304 -6.16 19.78 -46.75
N VAL A 305 -5.25 19.99 -45.79
CA VAL A 305 -3.97 20.68 -46.03
C VAL A 305 -2.78 19.76 -45.75
N GLN A 306 -1.68 20.00 -46.46
CA GLN A 306 -0.39 19.36 -46.21
C GLN A 306 0.41 20.09 -45.10
N LYS A 307 0.08 21.35 -44.78
CA LYS A 307 0.73 22.15 -43.74
C LYS A 307 -0.27 23.10 -43.10
N CYS A 308 -0.16 23.31 -41.79
CA CYS A 308 -0.97 24.28 -41.04
C CYS A 308 -0.16 24.88 -39.88
N GLU A 309 -0.36 26.17 -39.59
CA GLU A 309 0.20 26.81 -38.41
C GLU A 309 -0.74 27.89 -37.87
N GLY A 310 -0.60 28.20 -36.58
CA GLY A 310 -1.40 29.23 -35.92
C GLY A 310 -0.75 29.68 -34.62
N THR A 311 -0.99 30.93 -34.22
CA THR A 311 -0.52 31.48 -32.93
C THR A 311 -1.50 32.51 -32.41
N SER A 312 -1.99 32.34 -31.19
CA SER A 312 -2.83 33.31 -30.48
C SER A 312 -2.00 34.55 -30.11
N ASN A 313 -1.96 35.55 -30.98
CA ASN A 313 -1.34 36.84 -30.74
C ASN A 313 -2.29 37.98 -31.16
N PRO A 314 -2.91 38.72 -30.22
CA PRO A 314 -2.75 38.62 -28.77
C PRO A 314 -3.26 37.28 -28.19
N PRO A 315 -2.83 36.91 -26.96
CA PRO A 315 -3.44 35.80 -26.22
C PRO A 315 -4.92 36.03 -25.98
N PHE A 316 -5.67 34.96 -25.70
CA PHE A 316 -7.10 35.03 -25.40
C PHE A 316 -7.40 35.86 -24.13
N ASN A 317 -8.61 36.39 -24.05
CA ASN A 317 -9.05 37.20 -22.89
C ASN A 317 -9.30 36.38 -21.62
N THR A 318 -9.35 35.05 -21.73
CA THR A 318 -9.64 34.10 -20.64
C THR A 318 -8.69 32.91 -20.70
N GLU A 319 -8.27 32.41 -19.53
CA GLU A 319 -7.50 31.17 -19.43
C GLU A 319 -8.45 29.96 -19.47
N GLN A 320 -8.15 29.00 -20.34
CA GLN A 320 -8.91 27.76 -20.54
C GLN A 320 -7.96 26.61 -20.91
N ILE A 321 -8.45 25.37 -20.98
CA ILE A 321 -7.66 24.31 -21.62
C ILE A 321 -7.76 24.47 -23.13
N ASN A 322 -6.66 24.89 -23.79
CA ASN A 322 -6.58 25.01 -25.25
C ASN A 322 -6.09 23.69 -25.85
N CYS A 323 -6.51 23.39 -27.08
CA CYS A 323 -6.23 22.13 -27.77
C CYS A 323 -5.99 22.33 -29.27
N LEU A 324 -5.17 21.45 -29.84
CA LEU A 324 -5.01 21.24 -31.28
C LEU A 324 -5.57 19.86 -31.63
N GLY A 325 -6.55 19.81 -32.53
CA GLY A 325 -7.12 18.60 -33.11
C GLY A 325 -6.84 18.51 -34.60
N VAL A 326 -6.81 17.28 -35.12
CA VAL A 326 -6.47 16.93 -36.49
C VAL A 326 -7.36 15.77 -36.91
N ILE A 327 -7.97 15.81 -38.09
CA ILE A 327 -8.78 14.71 -38.65
C ILE A 327 -8.11 14.21 -39.93
N ASN A 328 -8.09 12.89 -40.13
CA ASN A 328 -7.70 12.26 -41.38
C ASN A 328 -8.94 11.96 -42.27
N PRO A 329 -9.18 12.73 -43.34
CA PRO A 329 -10.24 12.45 -44.31
C PRO A 329 -9.86 11.39 -45.37
N ASN A 330 -8.60 10.96 -45.42
CA ASN A 330 -8.11 10.04 -46.42
C ASN A 330 -8.51 8.59 -46.07
N GLY A 331 -8.80 7.78 -47.09
CA GLY A 331 -9.05 6.34 -46.96
C GLY A 331 -7.77 5.50 -46.79
N PHE A 332 -6.81 6.04 -46.04
CA PHE A 332 -5.53 5.40 -45.70
C PHE A 332 -4.88 6.13 -44.50
N GLU A 333 -3.97 5.44 -43.80
CA GLU A 333 -3.20 6.04 -42.70
C GLU A 333 -2.34 7.23 -43.18
N THR A 334 -2.44 8.36 -42.48
CA THR A 334 -1.69 9.58 -42.81
C THR A 334 -0.80 9.98 -41.63
N LYS A 335 0.49 10.25 -41.90
CA LYS A 335 1.48 10.67 -40.90
C LYS A 335 1.76 12.17 -41.01
N PHE A 336 2.03 12.81 -39.88
CA PHE A 336 2.38 14.22 -39.80
C PHE A 336 3.40 14.48 -38.69
N THR A 337 4.18 15.55 -38.81
CA THR A 337 4.97 16.13 -37.72
C THR A 337 4.26 17.37 -37.20
N ALA A 338 4.31 17.63 -35.90
CA ALA A 338 3.84 18.89 -35.34
C ALA A 338 4.70 19.33 -34.14
N SER A 339 4.73 20.64 -33.90
CA SER A 339 5.37 21.27 -32.73
C SER A 339 4.48 22.38 -32.16
N ILE A 340 4.34 22.40 -30.84
CA ILE A 340 3.25 23.05 -30.12
C ILE A 340 3.76 23.67 -28.81
N SER A 341 3.28 24.87 -28.48
CA SER A 341 3.47 25.54 -27.19
C SER A 341 2.16 26.17 -26.70
N PHE A 342 1.70 25.75 -25.52
CA PHE A 342 0.56 26.32 -24.80
C PHE A 342 0.99 27.37 -23.77
N THR A 343 2.27 27.73 -23.68
CA THR A 343 2.80 28.69 -22.69
C THR A 343 3.40 29.92 -23.36
N LYS A 344 2.80 31.09 -23.10
CA LYS A 344 3.23 32.36 -23.68
C LYS A 344 4.68 32.67 -23.32
N GLY A 345 5.50 32.95 -24.33
CA GLY A 345 6.92 33.28 -24.14
C GLY A 345 7.84 32.07 -23.97
N VAL A 346 7.32 30.84 -24.08
CA VAL A 346 8.14 29.62 -24.23
C VAL A 346 8.08 29.20 -25.69
N GLU A 347 9.25 29.14 -26.33
CA GLU A 347 9.37 28.75 -27.73
C GLU A 347 8.85 27.34 -27.99
N LYS A 348 8.32 27.12 -29.18
CA LYS A 348 7.96 25.78 -29.66
C LYS A 348 9.26 24.95 -29.77
N PRO A 349 9.26 23.66 -29.36
CA PRO A 349 10.39 22.77 -29.64
C PRO A 349 10.68 22.71 -31.15
N PRO A 350 11.88 22.29 -31.59
CA PRO A 350 12.13 22.08 -33.01
C PRO A 350 11.11 21.08 -33.58
N LEU A 351 10.61 21.38 -34.79
CA LEU A 351 9.75 20.48 -35.54
C LEU A 351 10.59 19.28 -35.98
N ILE A 352 10.11 18.05 -35.76
CA ILE A 352 10.81 16.85 -36.21
C ILE A 352 10.64 16.75 -37.73
N ILE A 353 11.73 16.83 -38.48
CA ILE A 353 11.73 16.65 -39.94
C ILE A 353 12.42 15.30 -40.23
N PRO A 354 11.66 14.26 -40.62
CA PRO A 354 12.25 12.99 -41.05
C PRO A 354 13.10 13.16 -42.31
N LEU A 355 14.09 12.28 -42.49
CA LEU A 355 14.88 12.23 -43.72
C LEU A 355 14.07 11.55 -44.83
N GLU A 356 13.95 12.19 -45.99
CA GLU A 356 13.33 11.58 -47.18
C GLU A 356 14.23 10.47 -47.75
N GLU A 357 13.68 9.26 -47.91
CA GLU A 357 14.32 8.23 -48.73
C GLU A 357 14.10 8.51 -50.21
N SER A 358 15.19 8.54 -50.98
CA SER A 358 15.15 8.86 -52.40
C SER A 358 14.59 7.71 -53.25
N ASN A 359 13.40 7.93 -53.82
CA ASN A 359 12.82 7.32 -55.02
C ASN A 359 13.29 5.90 -55.43
N HIS A 360 12.35 4.94 -55.42
CA HIS A 360 12.26 3.97 -56.50
C HIS A 360 10.80 3.70 -56.92
N THR A 361 10.62 3.34 -58.18
CA THR A 361 9.35 3.02 -58.88
C THR A 361 8.74 1.71 -58.34
N GLU A 362 7.46 1.34 -58.56
CA GLU A 362 6.72 1.34 -59.84
C GLU A 362 5.20 1.02 -59.69
N SER A 363 4.41 1.45 -60.70
CA SER A 363 3.07 0.94 -61.12
C SER A 363 1.91 0.66 -60.14
N THR A 364 0.74 1.27 -60.41
CA THR A 364 -0.60 0.79 -60.02
C THR A 364 -1.14 -0.27 -61.01
N PRO A 365 -2.23 -0.97 -60.65
CA PRO A 365 -3.48 -0.77 -61.44
C PRO A 365 -4.74 -0.57 -60.59
N THR A 366 -5.83 -0.13 -61.24
CA THR A 366 -7.01 0.51 -60.61
C THR A 366 -8.34 -0.29 -60.82
N PRO A 367 -9.59 0.20 -60.63
CA PRO A 367 -10.48 -0.31 -59.58
C PRO A 367 -11.80 -0.97 -60.05
N THR A 368 -12.67 -1.36 -59.10
CA THR A 368 -14.10 -1.69 -59.32
C THR A 368 -14.88 -1.28 -58.05
N LYS A 369 -15.71 -0.22 -58.04
CA LYS A 369 -17.18 -0.21 -58.27
C LYS A 369 -17.94 -1.29 -57.47
N THR A 370 -19.03 -1.04 -56.71
CA THR A 370 -19.90 0.14 -56.45
C THR A 370 -20.73 -0.15 -55.14
N LEU A 371 -21.64 0.64 -54.57
CA LEU A 371 -22.46 1.78 -55.04
C LEU A 371 -22.64 2.86 -53.92
N SER A 372 -23.87 3.26 -53.51
CA SER A 372 -24.16 4.38 -52.59
C SER A 372 -25.60 4.25 -51.96
N PRO A 373 -26.28 5.32 -51.43
CA PRO A 373 -26.10 5.83 -50.05
C PRO A 373 -27.44 6.07 -49.28
N THR A 374 -27.37 6.39 -47.98
CA THR A 374 -28.32 7.35 -47.36
C THR A 374 -27.80 8.04 -46.09
N ASP A 375 -28.15 9.32 -45.99
CA ASP A 375 -28.41 10.19 -44.83
C ASP A 375 -27.39 10.37 -43.69
N THR A 376 -26.90 11.61 -43.64
CA THR A 376 -26.15 12.24 -42.54
C THR A 376 -27.06 12.69 -41.40
N ARG A 377 -26.66 12.42 -40.15
CA ARG A 377 -26.50 13.45 -39.09
C ARG A 377 -26.05 12.82 -37.77
N SER A 378 -24.99 13.39 -37.23
CA SER A 378 -24.55 13.28 -35.84
C SER A 378 -25.39 14.22 -34.93
N PHE A 379 -25.11 14.34 -33.62
CA PHE A 379 -24.88 15.59 -32.82
C PHE A 379 -25.06 15.35 -31.27
N PHE A 380 -23.99 15.46 -30.45
CA PHE A 380 -23.78 14.99 -29.04
C PHE A 380 -22.99 16.02 -28.18
N VAL A 381 -22.84 15.81 -26.86
CA VAL A 381 -22.16 16.67 -25.86
C VAL A 381 -21.56 15.78 -24.73
N PRO A 382 -20.39 16.11 -24.12
CA PRO A 382 -19.55 15.11 -23.45
C PRO A 382 -19.79 14.87 -21.94
N GLY A 383 -19.28 13.73 -21.44
CA GLY A 383 -19.15 13.42 -20.00
C GLY A 383 -18.38 12.13 -19.68
N ASP A 384 -17.05 12.25 -19.48
CA ASP A 384 -16.20 11.61 -18.43
C ASP A 384 -16.63 10.26 -17.79
N ASN A 385 -15.77 9.24 -17.55
CA ASN A 385 -14.29 9.13 -17.47
C ASN A 385 -13.89 7.61 -17.32
N ILE A 386 -12.65 7.07 -17.26
CA ILE A 386 -11.25 7.59 -17.18
C ILE A 386 -10.16 6.57 -17.65
N ALA A 387 -9.06 7.13 -18.17
CA ALA A 387 -7.68 6.60 -18.25
C ALA A 387 -7.33 5.38 -19.13
N ASN A 388 -6.05 5.35 -19.52
CA ASN A 388 -5.16 4.20 -19.35
C ASN A 388 -3.81 4.66 -18.77
N LYS A 389 -3.06 3.75 -18.14
CA LYS A 389 -1.69 4.01 -17.63
C LYS A 389 -0.70 3.98 -18.81
N LEU A 390 0.39 4.76 -18.85
CA LEU A 390 1.59 4.70 -18.01
C LEU A 390 2.22 3.29 -17.94
N GLU A 391 3.21 3.03 -18.81
CA GLU A 391 4.02 1.80 -18.73
C GLU A 391 4.82 1.78 -17.42
N MET A 392 4.40 0.94 -16.49
CA MET A 392 5.24 0.46 -15.39
C MET A 392 5.66 -0.96 -15.79
N ASN A 393 6.93 -1.34 -15.61
CA ASN A 393 7.38 -2.72 -15.86
C ASN A 393 6.77 -3.77 -14.90
N GLU A 394 5.92 -3.33 -13.96
CA GLU A 394 5.13 -4.14 -13.04
C GLU A 394 3.63 -3.71 -13.05
N ALA A 395 3.17 -3.03 -14.11
CA ALA A 395 1.77 -2.65 -14.25
C ALA A 395 0.91 -3.89 -14.57
N LEU A 396 0.06 -4.27 -13.62
CA LEU A 396 -1.00 -5.24 -13.88
C LEU A 396 -1.92 -4.73 -15.00
N SER A 397 -2.43 -5.64 -15.82
CA SER A 397 -3.53 -5.38 -16.76
C SER A 397 -4.69 -4.68 -16.04
N LYS A 398 -5.37 -3.73 -16.69
CA LYS A 398 -6.60 -3.16 -16.14
C LYS A 398 -7.59 -4.31 -15.88
N PRO A 399 -8.12 -4.48 -14.66
CA PRO A 399 -9.12 -5.49 -14.42
C PRO A 399 -10.42 -5.12 -15.12
N ARG A 400 -11.17 -6.14 -15.53
CA ARG A 400 -12.52 -6.00 -16.05
C ARG A 400 -13.51 -6.10 -14.91
N ASN A 401 -14.30 -5.05 -14.70
CA ASN A 401 -15.49 -5.13 -13.85
C ASN A 401 -16.58 -5.87 -14.64
N VAL A 402 -17.11 -6.95 -14.08
CA VAL A 402 -18.19 -7.77 -14.68
C VAL A 402 -19.17 -8.16 -13.59
N ASN A 403 -20.46 -7.96 -13.84
CA ASN A 403 -21.48 -8.54 -12.97
C ASN A 403 -21.70 -10.01 -13.37
N HIS A 404 -21.77 -10.88 -12.36
CA HIS A 404 -22.18 -12.28 -12.55
C HIS A 404 -23.29 -12.60 -11.55
N THR A 405 -24.34 -13.27 -12.04
CA THR A 405 -25.45 -13.77 -11.21
C THR A 405 -24.96 -14.86 -10.24
N LEU A 406 -25.60 -15.02 -9.08
CA LEU A 406 -25.18 -16.01 -8.08
C LEU A 406 -25.20 -17.43 -8.64
N TYR A 407 -26.24 -17.79 -9.38
CA TYR A 407 -26.35 -19.10 -10.03
C TYR A 407 -25.16 -19.40 -10.94
N LYS A 408 -24.67 -18.40 -11.68
CA LYS A 408 -23.53 -18.53 -12.59
C LYS A 408 -22.20 -18.67 -11.85
N LEU A 409 -22.03 -17.97 -10.72
CA LEU A 409 -20.86 -18.15 -9.85
C LEU A 409 -20.87 -19.53 -9.17
N TYR A 410 -22.04 -20.04 -8.81
CA TYR A 410 -22.23 -21.37 -8.25
C TYR A 410 -21.93 -22.48 -9.26
N ASP A 411 -22.50 -22.42 -10.46
CA ASP A 411 -22.21 -23.32 -11.58
C ASP A 411 -20.71 -23.40 -11.88
N TRP A 412 -20.00 -22.28 -11.83
CA TRP A 412 -18.55 -22.24 -12.00
C TRP A 412 -17.76 -22.82 -10.83
N MET A 413 -18.28 -22.78 -9.59
CA MET A 413 -17.67 -23.48 -8.45
C MET A 413 -17.84 -25.00 -8.57
N GLU A 414 -19.05 -25.49 -8.88
CA GLU A 414 -19.31 -26.93 -9.01
C GLU A 414 -18.57 -27.55 -10.21
N ARG A 415 -18.41 -26.81 -11.31
CA ARG A 415 -17.61 -27.24 -12.48
C ARG A 415 -16.08 -27.12 -12.29
N GLY A 416 -15.61 -26.68 -11.12
CA GLY A 416 -14.17 -26.47 -10.86
C GLY A 416 -13.54 -25.35 -11.71
N LEU A 417 -14.34 -24.43 -12.24
CA LEU A 417 -13.90 -23.27 -13.02
C LEU A 417 -13.53 -22.07 -12.14
N ILE A 418 -13.86 -22.10 -10.84
CA ILE A 418 -13.34 -21.21 -9.81
C ILE A 418 -12.49 -22.00 -8.83
N ASP A 419 -11.22 -21.63 -8.69
CA ASP A 419 -10.37 -22.06 -7.58
C ASP A 419 -10.60 -21.12 -6.37
N THR A 420 -11.00 -21.71 -5.25
CA THR A 420 -11.23 -21.03 -3.96
C THR A 420 -10.15 -21.35 -2.91
N ASN A 421 -9.15 -22.15 -3.25
CA ASN A 421 -8.07 -22.60 -2.36
C ASN A 421 -6.64 -22.43 -2.96
N PRO A 422 -6.28 -21.30 -3.59
CA PRO A 422 -4.90 -21.09 -4.03
C PRO A 422 -3.94 -21.01 -2.83
N GLU A 423 -2.71 -21.49 -3.03
CA GLU A 423 -1.68 -21.72 -1.99
C GLU A 423 -1.36 -20.51 -1.08
N PHE A 424 -1.60 -19.29 -1.57
CA PHE A 424 -1.35 -18.04 -0.85
C PHE A 424 -2.51 -17.60 0.06
N GLN A 425 -3.67 -18.25 0.00
CA GLN A 425 -4.90 -17.82 0.64
C GLN A 425 -5.24 -18.68 1.87
N ARG A 426 -5.84 -18.05 2.89
CA ARG A 426 -6.20 -18.71 4.16
C ARG A 426 -7.44 -19.60 4.01
N ASP A 427 -7.65 -20.48 4.99
CA ASP A 427 -8.87 -21.27 5.16
C ASP A 427 -10.13 -20.41 5.38
N ILE A 428 -11.29 -21.07 5.52
CA ILE A 428 -12.57 -20.43 5.82
C ILE A 428 -12.55 -19.94 7.28
N VAL A 429 -12.63 -18.62 7.47
CA VAL A 429 -12.56 -17.93 8.79
C VAL A 429 -13.93 -17.36 9.20
N TRP A 430 -14.90 -17.32 8.28
CA TRP A 430 -16.27 -16.91 8.60
C TRP A 430 -17.02 -18.07 9.24
N ASN A 431 -17.40 -17.91 10.52
CA ASN A 431 -18.34 -18.81 11.18
C ASN A 431 -19.74 -18.69 10.55
N ASN A 432 -20.60 -19.70 10.73
CA ASN A 432 -21.92 -19.76 10.11
C ASN A 432 -22.72 -18.45 10.26
N THR A 433 -22.72 -17.80 11.44
CA THR A 433 -23.39 -16.50 11.66
C THR A 433 -22.97 -15.41 10.66
N LYS A 434 -21.66 -15.28 10.36
CA LYS A 434 -21.17 -14.31 9.36
C LYS A 434 -21.55 -14.71 7.93
N GLN A 435 -21.60 -16.02 7.65
CA GLN A 435 -22.07 -16.51 6.35
C GLN A 435 -23.57 -16.20 6.16
N CYS A 436 -24.41 -16.46 7.18
CA CYS A 436 -25.84 -16.10 7.18
C CYS A 436 -26.07 -14.59 7.02
N HIS A 437 -25.25 -13.74 7.65
CA HIS A 437 -25.33 -12.27 7.49
C HIS A 437 -25.00 -11.81 6.06
N LEU A 438 -24.19 -12.56 5.29
CA LEU A 438 -24.00 -12.26 3.87
C LEU A 438 -25.26 -12.59 3.06
N ILE A 439 -25.92 -13.70 3.35
CA ILE A 439 -27.19 -14.07 2.70
C ILE A 439 -28.28 -13.02 3.02
N ASP A 440 -28.33 -12.53 4.26
CA ASP A 440 -29.17 -11.37 4.64
C ASP A 440 -28.80 -10.10 3.88
N SER A 441 -27.51 -9.87 3.64
CA SER A 441 -27.02 -8.71 2.88
C SER A 441 -27.46 -8.77 1.41
N ILE A 442 -27.38 -9.94 0.79
CA ILE A 442 -27.80 -10.18 -0.59
C ILE A 442 -29.33 -10.01 -0.72
N LEU A 443 -30.11 -10.77 0.05
CA LEU A 443 -31.59 -10.78 -0.04
C LEU A 443 -32.23 -9.42 0.27
N LYS A 444 -31.54 -8.55 1.03
CA LYS A 444 -32.00 -7.18 1.35
C LYS A 444 -31.30 -6.08 0.55
N ASN A 445 -30.52 -6.41 -0.47
CA ASN A 445 -29.78 -5.47 -1.32
C ASN A 445 -28.85 -4.51 -0.54
N TYR A 446 -28.29 -4.96 0.60
CA TYR A 446 -27.21 -4.25 1.28
C TYR A 446 -25.90 -4.38 0.50
N TYR A 447 -24.99 -3.41 0.67
CA TYR A 447 -23.71 -3.38 -0.03
C TYR A 447 -22.83 -4.60 0.28
N VAL A 448 -22.60 -5.44 -0.74
CA VAL A 448 -21.65 -6.56 -0.71
C VAL A 448 -20.35 -6.16 -1.44
N PRO A 449 -19.18 -6.25 -0.79
CA PRO A 449 -17.89 -5.96 -1.44
C PRO A 449 -17.58 -6.90 -2.63
N PRO A 450 -16.97 -6.39 -3.71
CA PRO A 450 -16.74 -7.14 -4.95
C PRO A 450 -15.82 -8.35 -4.77
N ILE A 451 -15.94 -9.34 -5.64
CA ILE A 451 -15.07 -10.53 -5.66
C ILE A 451 -13.90 -10.29 -6.62
N LEU A 452 -12.67 -10.61 -6.24
CA LEU A 452 -11.49 -10.47 -7.10
C LEU A 452 -11.05 -11.83 -7.64
N PHE A 453 -10.89 -11.91 -8.96
CA PHE A 453 -10.42 -13.11 -9.67
C PHE A 453 -9.15 -12.82 -10.49
N SER A 454 -8.29 -13.83 -10.57
CA SER A 454 -7.27 -13.98 -11.61
C SER A 454 -7.77 -15.00 -12.64
N CYS A 455 -7.93 -14.56 -13.88
CA CYS A 455 -8.40 -15.37 -15.00
C CYS A 455 -7.20 -15.94 -15.79
N LYS A 456 -6.98 -17.26 -15.68
CA LYS A 456 -5.97 -18.00 -16.44
C LYS A 456 -6.64 -18.87 -17.51
N LYS A 457 -6.07 -18.92 -18.72
CA LYS A 457 -6.60 -19.74 -19.83
C LYS A 457 -6.37 -21.22 -19.51
N LEU A 458 -7.42 -22.03 -19.61
CA LEU A 458 -7.37 -23.48 -19.41
C LEU A 458 -7.52 -24.24 -20.74
N ASP A 459 -8.31 -23.70 -21.67
CA ASP A 459 -8.41 -24.12 -23.08
C ASP A 459 -8.70 -22.90 -23.98
N ARG A 460 -8.71 -23.09 -25.31
CA ARG A 460 -9.09 -22.06 -26.30
C ARG A 460 -10.39 -21.30 -25.96
N ASN A 461 -11.36 -21.97 -25.33
CA ASN A 461 -12.65 -21.38 -24.93
C ASN A 461 -12.92 -21.42 -23.41
N ARG A 462 -11.97 -21.85 -22.55
CA ARG A 462 -12.20 -22.02 -21.10
C ARG A 462 -11.20 -21.26 -20.24
N TRP A 463 -11.70 -20.67 -19.16
CA TRP A 463 -10.95 -19.86 -18.20
C TRP A 463 -11.14 -20.40 -16.78
N LEU A 464 -10.02 -20.59 -16.07
CA LEU A 464 -9.98 -20.84 -14.63
C LEU A 464 -9.91 -19.50 -13.89
N ARG A 465 -10.72 -19.34 -12.86
CA ARG A 465 -10.79 -18.14 -12.00
C ARG A 465 -10.23 -18.44 -10.62
N ILE A 466 -8.99 -18.03 -10.37
CA ILE A 466 -8.40 -18.12 -9.02
C ILE A 466 -8.93 -16.95 -8.20
N CYS A 467 -9.61 -17.24 -7.09
CA CYS A 467 -10.16 -16.22 -6.20
C CYS A 467 -9.05 -15.56 -5.37
N ILE A 468 -8.77 -14.28 -5.62
CA ILE A 468 -7.78 -13.51 -4.85
C ILE A 468 -8.40 -12.98 -3.55
N ASP A 469 -9.58 -12.36 -3.64
CA ASP A 469 -10.42 -12.01 -2.49
C ASP A 469 -11.88 -12.32 -2.78
N GLY A 470 -12.65 -12.66 -1.73
CA GLY A 470 -14.04 -13.08 -1.86
C GLY A 470 -14.29 -14.56 -1.59
N LYS A 471 -13.25 -15.37 -1.28
CA LYS A 471 -13.37 -16.79 -0.87
C LYS A 471 -14.51 -17.02 0.12
N GLN A 472 -14.56 -16.22 1.19
CA GLN A 472 -15.57 -16.34 2.25
C GLN A 472 -16.98 -16.01 1.73
N ARG A 473 -17.10 -15.08 0.76
CA ARG A 473 -18.36 -14.69 0.12
C ARG A 473 -18.87 -15.81 -0.79
N LEU A 474 -18.03 -16.25 -1.73
CA LEU A 474 -18.28 -17.41 -2.61
C LEU A 474 -18.65 -18.68 -1.81
N THR A 475 -17.89 -18.98 -0.76
CA THR A 475 -18.18 -20.11 0.15
C THR A 475 -19.56 -19.96 0.78
N SER A 476 -19.91 -18.79 1.31
CA SER A 476 -21.23 -18.59 1.94
C SER A 476 -22.37 -18.82 0.95
N ILE A 477 -22.24 -18.34 -0.29
CA ILE A 477 -23.22 -18.52 -1.37
C ILE A 477 -23.34 -20.01 -1.73
N ARG A 478 -22.22 -20.68 -1.99
CA ARG A 478 -22.16 -22.13 -2.28
C ARG A 478 -22.82 -22.95 -1.19
N ARG A 479 -22.50 -22.67 0.08
CA ARG A 479 -23.02 -23.40 1.25
C ARG A 479 -24.49 -23.12 1.50
N PHE A 480 -25.01 -21.95 1.12
CA PHE A 480 -26.45 -21.68 1.17
C PHE A 480 -27.18 -22.43 0.06
N MET A 481 -26.67 -22.40 -1.18
CA MET A 481 -27.24 -23.13 -2.31
C MET A 481 -27.20 -24.66 -2.12
N ASN A 482 -26.15 -25.18 -1.50
CA ASN A 482 -26.04 -26.58 -1.06
C ASN A 482 -26.87 -26.91 0.21
N ASN A 483 -27.67 -25.97 0.72
CA ASN A 483 -28.46 -26.08 1.96
C ASN A 483 -27.65 -26.39 3.26
N GLU A 484 -26.32 -26.25 3.23
CA GLU A 484 -25.45 -26.46 4.41
C GLU A 484 -25.61 -25.37 5.48
N ILE A 485 -26.08 -24.18 5.09
CA ILE A 485 -26.42 -23.08 6.01
C ILE A 485 -27.81 -22.52 5.69
N PRO A 486 -28.60 -22.13 6.70
CA PRO A 486 -29.85 -21.39 6.49
C PRO A 486 -29.59 -19.88 6.37
N TYR A 487 -30.50 -19.20 5.68
CA TYR A 487 -30.79 -17.79 5.90
C TYR A 487 -31.36 -17.59 7.31
N LEU A 488 -30.96 -16.50 7.97
CA LEU A 488 -31.39 -16.10 9.31
C LEU A 488 -31.68 -14.60 9.32
N CYS A 489 -32.96 -14.20 9.30
CA CYS A 489 -33.34 -12.80 9.40
C CYS A 489 -33.06 -12.26 10.82
N PRO A 490 -32.18 -11.25 11.03
CA PRO A 490 -31.77 -10.84 12.39
C PRO A 490 -32.76 -9.94 13.14
N SER A 491 -33.80 -9.43 12.47
CA SER A 491 -34.62 -8.30 12.97
C SER A 491 -35.83 -8.68 13.83
N GLU A 492 -36.16 -9.97 13.96
CA GLU A 492 -37.30 -10.43 14.77
C GLU A 492 -36.89 -11.54 15.74
N GLY A 493 -37.47 -11.51 16.95
CA GLY A 493 -36.99 -12.25 18.13
C GLY A 493 -37.06 -13.79 18.11
N LYS A 494 -37.38 -14.38 16.95
CA LYS A 494 -37.26 -15.82 16.66
C LYS A 494 -36.79 -15.98 15.21
N ALA A 495 -35.47 -15.96 14.99
CA ALA A 495 -34.89 -16.06 13.65
C ALA A 495 -35.33 -17.36 12.95
N LYS A 496 -36.28 -17.23 12.03
CA LYS A 496 -36.77 -18.31 11.17
C LYS A 496 -35.62 -18.77 10.27
N LYS A 497 -35.30 -20.07 10.33
CA LYS A 497 -34.34 -20.70 9.42
C LYS A 497 -35.02 -20.94 8.08
N THR A 498 -34.49 -20.36 7.02
CA THR A 498 -34.95 -20.61 5.64
C THR A 498 -33.79 -21.17 4.82
N TYR A 499 -34.01 -22.26 4.08
CA TYR A 499 -33.02 -22.91 3.21
C TYR A 499 -33.24 -22.53 1.73
N TYR A 500 -32.31 -22.88 0.85
CA TYR A 500 -32.38 -22.52 -0.58
C TYR A 500 -33.34 -23.43 -1.36
N GLU A 501 -33.35 -24.73 -1.04
CA GLU A 501 -34.35 -25.69 -1.53
C GLU A 501 -34.93 -26.50 -0.36
N ASN A 502 -36.10 -27.10 -0.57
CA ASN A 502 -36.64 -28.08 0.38
C ASN A 502 -36.10 -29.47 0.03
N ILE A 503 -35.47 -30.14 1.01
CA ILE A 503 -34.76 -31.42 0.80
C ILE A 503 -35.70 -32.63 0.97
N ASP A 504 -36.72 -32.51 1.83
CA ASP A 504 -37.60 -33.60 2.24
C ASP A 504 -39.08 -33.20 2.16
N ASP A 505 -39.97 -34.18 2.02
CA ASP A 505 -41.44 -34.02 2.10
C ASP A 505 -41.94 -33.73 3.55
N ASP A 506 -41.03 -33.47 4.50
CA ASP A 506 -41.34 -33.18 5.90
C ASP A 506 -41.70 -31.69 6.11
N GLN A 507 -42.81 -31.44 6.79
CA GLN A 507 -43.56 -30.18 6.71
C GLN A 507 -42.98 -29.02 7.54
N ASN A 508 -41.68 -29.08 7.90
CA ASN A 508 -41.02 -28.12 8.79
C ASN A 508 -39.78 -27.42 8.19
N THR A 509 -39.23 -27.92 7.10
CA THR A 509 -38.13 -27.26 6.37
C THR A 509 -38.67 -26.08 5.56
N ASN A 510 -38.52 -24.89 6.10
CA ASN A 510 -38.84 -23.66 5.37
C ASN A 510 -37.74 -23.43 4.33
N ALA A 511 -38.11 -23.33 3.06
CA ALA A 511 -37.23 -22.95 1.96
C ALA A 511 -37.65 -21.58 1.38
N LEU A 512 -36.82 -20.99 0.52
CA LEU A 512 -37.22 -19.87 -0.33
C LEU A 512 -38.40 -20.30 -1.22
N SER A 513 -39.35 -19.40 -1.46
CA SER A 513 -40.33 -19.59 -2.54
C SER A 513 -39.64 -19.52 -3.91
N ILE A 514 -40.30 -20.02 -4.95
CA ILE A 514 -39.76 -20.03 -6.32
C ILE A 514 -39.33 -18.62 -6.76
N GLY A 515 -40.13 -17.59 -6.46
CA GLY A 515 -39.77 -16.20 -6.76
C GLY A 515 -38.57 -15.68 -5.97
N GLU A 516 -38.52 -15.92 -4.66
CA GLU A 516 -37.35 -15.54 -3.83
C GLU A 516 -36.06 -16.29 -4.25
N LYS A 517 -36.21 -17.52 -4.76
CA LYS A 517 -35.12 -18.31 -5.33
C LYS A 517 -34.65 -17.71 -6.66
N ASP A 518 -35.57 -17.40 -7.58
CA ASP A 518 -35.25 -16.74 -8.85
C ASP A 518 -34.59 -15.36 -8.62
N ASP A 519 -35.08 -14.56 -7.65
CA ASP A 519 -34.48 -13.29 -7.26
C ASP A 519 -33.05 -13.47 -6.69
N PHE A 520 -32.82 -14.50 -5.87
CA PHE A 520 -31.49 -14.82 -5.34
C PHE A 520 -30.54 -15.36 -6.42
N ASP A 521 -31.01 -16.24 -7.30
CA ASP A 521 -30.23 -16.84 -8.38
C ASP A 521 -29.79 -15.80 -9.41
N ASN A 522 -30.66 -14.83 -9.71
CA ASN A 522 -30.40 -13.70 -10.61
C ASN A 522 -29.70 -12.50 -9.92
N SER A 523 -29.58 -12.49 -8.59
CA SER A 523 -28.85 -11.43 -7.87
C SER A 523 -27.41 -11.34 -8.37
N GLU A 524 -26.95 -10.13 -8.73
CA GLU A 524 -25.64 -9.91 -9.31
C GLU A 524 -24.58 -9.52 -8.27
N LEU A 525 -23.39 -10.12 -8.36
CA LEU A 525 -22.20 -9.65 -7.66
C LEU A 525 -21.18 -9.08 -8.64
N VAL A 526 -20.67 -7.89 -8.28
CA VAL A 526 -19.58 -7.23 -8.98
C VAL A 526 -18.30 -8.06 -8.82
N CYS A 527 -17.82 -8.61 -9.93
CA CYS A 527 -16.57 -9.35 -10.02
C CYS A 527 -15.52 -8.51 -10.72
N ILE A 528 -14.32 -8.47 -10.17
CA ILE A 528 -13.15 -7.75 -10.67
C ILE A 528 -12.20 -8.81 -11.22
N GLU A 529 -12.23 -9.02 -12.54
CA GLU A 529 -11.45 -10.02 -13.24
C GLU A 529 -10.14 -9.41 -13.76
N TYR A 530 -9.02 -9.76 -13.16
CA TYR A 530 -7.69 -9.57 -13.75
C TYR A 530 -7.39 -10.71 -14.73
N TYR A 531 -6.61 -10.42 -15.76
CA TYR A 531 -6.26 -11.38 -16.80
C TYR A 531 -4.74 -11.51 -16.93
N ASP A 532 -4.27 -12.72 -17.22
CA ASP A 532 -2.87 -13.07 -17.50
C ASP A 532 -1.87 -12.66 -16.36
N LEU A 533 -2.29 -12.75 -15.09
CA LEU A 533 -1.44 -12.50 -13.89
C LEU A 533 -0.45 -13.65 -13.59
N ASN A 534 0.71 -13.29 -13.05
CA ASN A 534 1.65 -14.23 -12.43
C ASN A 534 1.38 -14.43 -10.91
N ILE A 535 2.00 -15.45 -10.31
CA ILE A 535 1.75 -15.86 -8.91
C ILE A 535 2.21 -14.79 -7.89
N GLU A 536 3.29 -14.06 -8.18
CA GLU A 536 3.81 -13.00 -7.30
C GLU A 536 2.86 -11.79 -7.29
N GLN A 537 2.29 -11.46 -8.45
CA GLN A 537 1.26 -10.43 -8.61
C GLN A 537 -0.05 -10.82 -7.91
N GLU A 538 -0.48 -12.08 -8.01
CA GLU A 538 -1.64 -12.60 -7.27
C GLU A 538 -1.46 -12.46 -5.75
N GLN A 539 -0.27 -12.82 -5.24
CA GLN A 539 0.11 -12.63 -3.82
C GLN A 539 0.16 -11.16 -3.42
N GLU A 540 0.65 -10.28 -4.30
CA GLU A 540 0.75 -8.85 -4.03
C GLU A 540 -0.63 -8.17 -3.98
N ILE A 541 -1.53 -8.48 -4.92
CA ILE A 541 -2.92 -7.99 -4.87
C ILE A 541 -3.58 -8.44 -3.55
N PHE A 542 -3.44 -9.72 -3.19
CA PHE A 542 -3.97 -10.26 -1.93
C PHE A 542 -3.42 -9.50 -0.71
N SER A 543 -2.10 -9.27 -0.66
CA SER A 543 -1.44 -8.55 0.43
C SER A 543 -1.82 -7.07 0.51
N ARG A 544 -2.11 -6.43 -0.63
CA ARG A 544 -2.56 -5.03 -0.70
C ARG A 544 -4.02 -4.87 -0.30
N VAL A 545 -4.90 -5.78 -0.72
CA VAL A 545 -6.34 -5.78 -0.36
C VAL A 545 -6.56 -6.07 1.13
N GLN A 546 -5.83 -7.03 1.70
CA GLN A 546 -5.97 -7.44 3.11
C GLN A 546 -5.08 -6.62 4.08
N LEU A 547 -4.98 -5.31 3.83
CA LEU A 547 -4.34 -4.29 4.68
C LEU A 547 -2.93 -4.66 5.18
N GLY A 548 -2.10 -5.25 4.32
CA GLY A 548 -0.68 -5.49 4.62
C GLY A 548 -0.39 -6.65 5.57
N LEU A 549 -1.39 -7.48 5.94
CA LEU A 549 -1.16 -8.74 6.65
C LEU A 549 -0.63 -9.84 5.72
N ALA A 550 0.54 -9.58 5.13
CA ALA A 550 1.34 -10.53 4.39
C ALA A 550 1.52 -11.85 5.18
N LEU A 551 1.77 -12.93 4.44
CA LEU A 551 2.25 -14.18 5.02
C LEU A 551 3.55 -13.89 5.78
N THR A 552 3.58 -14.23 7.06
CA THR A 552 4.77 -14.17 7.91
C THR A 552 5.86 -15.05 7.33
N THR A 553 7.11 -14.82 7.73
CA THR A 553 8.22 -15.70 7.36
C THR A 553 7.90 -17.18 7.66
N ALA A 554 7.22 -17.47 8.77
CA ALA A 554 6.83 -18.83 9.11
C ALA A 554 5.82 -19.44 8.11
N GLU A 555 4.75 -18.70 7.78
CA GLU A 555 3.76 -19.14 6.77
C GLU A 555 4.41 -19.28 5.37
N LYS A 556 5.26 -18.32 4.95
CA LYS A 556 5.97 -18.39 3.65
C LYS A 556 6.88 -19.60 3.53
N LEU A 557 7.57 -19.98 4.62
CA LEU A 557 8.46 -21.15 4.62
C LEU A 557 7.66 -22.47 4.64
N HIS A 558 6.44 -22.48 5.20
CA HIS A 558 5.61 -23.69 5.30
C HIS A 558 5.07 -24.17 3.94
N VAL A 559 4.86 -23.24 3.00
CA VAL A 559 4.44 -23.53 1.62
C VAL A 559 5.54 -24.24 0.82
N ILE A 560 6.82 -24.07 1.19
CA ILE A 560 7.92 -24.73 0.48
C ILE A 560 7.78 -26.25 0.59
N SER A 561 7.84 -26.92 -0.56
CA SER A 561 7.89 -28.38 -0.68
C SER A 561 9.30 -28.79 -1.10
N SER A 562 10.01 -29.48 -0.21
CA SER A 562 11.35 -30.01 -0.43
C SER A 562 11.63 -31.10 0.61
N PRO A 563 12.64 -31.97 0.40
CA PRO A 563 12.93 -33.06 1.34
C PRO A 563 13.20 -32.60 2.78
N ILE A 564 13.75 -31.39 2.96
CA ILE A 564 14.02 -30.77 4.26
C ILE A 564 12.72 -30.22 4.88
N ALA A 565 11.83 -29.63 4.07
CA ALA A 565 10.51 -29.19 4.53
C ALA A 565 9.64 -30.38 4.97
N GLU A 566 9.69 -31.49 4.23
CA GLU A 566 9.01 -32.75 4.59
C GLU A 566 9.53 -33.31 5.92
N LEU A 567 10.86 -33.35 6.15
CA LEU A 567 11.40 -33.75 7.45
C LEU A 567 10.87 -32.87 8.58
N ALA A 568 10.82 -31.55 8.40
CA ALA A 568 10.32 -30.63 9.41
C ALA A 568 8.80 -30.76 9.68
N LYS A 569 8.00 -31.09 8.66
CA LYS A 569 6.56 -31.42 8.79
C LYS A 569 6.38 -32.74 9.56
N ASN A 570 7.05 -33.81 9.13
CA ASN A 570 7.01 -35.12 9.77
C ASN A 570 7.43 -35.07 11.27
N LEU A 571 8.44 -34.27 11.62
CA LEU A 571 8.86 -34.08 13.02
C LEU A 571 7.80 -33.33 13.85
N LEU A 572 7.09 -32.36 13.28
CA LEU A 572 6.03 -31.62 13.97
C LEU A 572 4.78 -32.49 14.19
N GLU A 573 4.47 -33.37 13.24
CA GLU A 573 3.38 -34.36 13.34
C GLU A 573 3.71 -35.48 14.34
N GLN A 574 4.96 -35.96 14.35
CA GLN A 574 5.42 -37.00 15.28
C GLN A 574 5.53 -36.50 16.74
N TYR A 575 5.90 -35.23 16.94
CA TYR A 575 6.16 -34.64 18.26
C TYR A 575 5.30 -33.38 18.52
N PRO A 576 3.96 -33.51 18.57
CA PRO A 576 3.04 -32.37 18.70
C PRO A 576 3.13 -31.66 20.06
N SER A 577 3.81 -32.26 21.05
CA SER A 577 4.13 -31.67 22.36
C SER A 577 4.93 -30.36 22.26
N VAL A 578 5.75 -30.20 21.21
CA VAL A 578 6.47 -28.94 20.89
C VAL A 578 5.52 -27.73 20.89
N ASN A 579 4.28 -27.91 20.43
CA ASN A 579 3.28 -26.84 20.36
C ASN A 579 2.81 -26.30 21.72
N LYS A 580 3.16 -26.95 22.84
CA LYS A 580 2.96 -26.42 24.20
C LYS A 580 3.98 -25.33 24.56
N ILE A 581 5.25 -25.54 24.17
CA ILE A 581 6.39 -24.75 24.67
C ILE A 581 6.80 -23.59 23.76
N VAL A 582 6.28 -23.53 22.52
CA VAL A 582 6.45 -22.39 21.59
C VAL A 582 5.10 -21.77 21.23
N ASP A 583 5.11 -20.54 20.73
CA ASP A 583 3.89 -19.86 20.29
C ASP A 583 3.33 -20.52 19.02
N ASN A 584 2.24 -21.31 19.13
CA ASN A 584 1.65 -22.06 18.02
C ASN A 584 0.81 -21.20 17.03
N LYS A 585 1.14 -19.92 16.87
CA LYS A 585 0.46 -19.03 15.91
C LYS A 585 1.20 -19.01 14.57
N ARG A 586 0.44 -19.00 13.47
CA ARG A 586 0.91 -18.68 12.10
C ARG A 586 2.16 -19.50 11.68
N GLY A 587 2.11 -20.82 11.83
CA GLY A 587 3.16 -21.75 11.37
C GLY A 587 4.50 -21.66 12.13
N LYS A 588 4.57 -20.91 13.24
CA LYS A 588 5.82 -20.63 13.95
C LYS A 588 6.59 -21.87 14.46
N PRO A 589 5.97 -22.98 14.91
CA PRO A 589 6.69 -24.19 15.30
C PRO A 589 7.54 -24.77 14.15
N PHE A 590 6.97 -24.87 12.95
CA PHE A 590 7.69 -25.33 11.74
C PHE A 590 8.92 -24.45 11.45
N GLN A 591 8.79 -23.12 11.53
CA GLN A 591 9.95 -22.22 11.34
C GLN A 591 11.08 -22.53 12.32
N LEU A 592 10.75 -22.83 13.59
CA LEU A 592 11.73 -23.12 14.63
C LEU A 592 12.37 -24.50 14.45
N ILE A 593 11.62 -25.51 14.00
CA ILE A 593 12.15 -26.83 13.65
C ILE A 593 13.16 -26.70 12.49
N VAL A 594 12.84 -25.97 11.42
CA VAL A 594 13.76 -25.74 10.31
C VAL A 594 15.01 -24.95 10.76
N GLN A 595 14.84 -23.92 11.59
CA GLN A 595 15.99 -23.18 12.16
C GLN A 595 16.88 -24.07 13.03
N ALA A 596 16.31 -25.03 13.76
CA ALA A 596 17.07 -26.04 14.52
C ALA A 596 17.81 -27.01 13.60
N LEU A 597 17.16 -27.61 12.60
CA LEU A 597 17.78 -28.50 11.60
C LEU A 597 18.99 -27.85 10.92
N HIS A 598 18.80 -26.61 10.46
CA HIS A 598 19.87 -25.79 9.85
C HIS A 598 21.07 -25.58 10.80
N MET A 599 20.86 -25.41 12.10
CA MET A 599 21.98 -25.34 13.07
C MET A 599 22.62 -26.71 13.32
N MET A 600 21.84 -27.80 13.39
CA MET A 600 22.34 -29.16 13.63
C MET A 600 23.24 -29.68 12.50
N GLU A 601 23.00 -29.21 11.27
CA GLU A 601 23.73 -29.59 10.07
C GLU A 601 24.92 -28.65 9.78
N LEU A 602 24.67 -27.35 9.59
CA LEU A 602 25.70 -26.41 9.13
C LEU A 602 26.61 -25.88 10.25
N ASN A 603 26.27 -26.13 11.51
CA ASN A 603 27.03 -25.74 12.70
C ASN A 603 27.59 -24.28 12.66
N PRO A 604 26.78 -23.27 12.31
CA PRO A 604 27.31 -21.97 11.86
C PRO A 604 27.82 -21.11 13.02
N THR A 605 29.09 -20.69 12.95
CA THR A 605 29.73 -19.79 13.95
C THR A 605 29.24 -18.34 13.92
N LYS A 606 28.29 -18.02 13.02
CA LYS A 606 27.68 -16.68 12.82
C LYS A 606 26.17 -16.83 12.69
N PHE A 607 25.42 -15.74 12.84
CA PHE A 607 23.96 -15.73 12.76
C PHE A 607 23.46 -16.02 11.34
N SER A 608 23.31 -17.30 11.03
CA SER A 608 22.78 -17.79 9.74
C SER A 608 21.32 -18.27 9.83
N ALA A 609 20.64 -18.04 10.97
CA ALA A 609 19.22 -18.33 11.15
C ALA A 609 18.27 -17.22 10.62
N ALA A 610 18.81 -16.26 9.84
CA ALA A 610 18.03 -15.20 9.21
C ALA A 610 17.09 -15.74 8.12
N SER A 611 15.98 -15.05 7.86
CA SER A 611 14.92 -15.49 6.93
C SER A 611 15.45 -15.97 5.58
N GLY A 612 16.22 -15.16 4.86
CA GLY A 612 16.72 -15.52 3.52
C GLY A 612 17.70 -16.70 3.50
N ALA A 613 18.47 -16.91 4.57
CA ALA A 613 19.34 -18.08 4.68
C ALA A 613 18.53 -19.37 4.91
N ILE A 614 17.48 -19.30 5.75
CA ILE A 614 16.54 -20.39 5.97
C ILE A 614 15.68 -20.66 4.72
N THR A 615 15.27 -19.63 3.97
CA THR A 615 14.61 -19.80 2.66
C THR A 615 15.52 -20.55 1.70
N LYS A 616 16.79 -20.12 1.53
CA LYS A 616 17.76 -20.81 0.66
C LYS A 616 18.02 -22.25 1.10
N TYR A 617 18.05 -22.52 2.40
CA TYR A 617 18.20 -23.87 2.95
C TYR A 617 16.99 -24.78 2.70
N LEU A 618 15.77 -24.23 2.64
CA LEU A 618 14.57 -24.99 2.28
C LEU A 618 14.36 -25.14 0.77
N GLN A 619 14.90 -24.23 -0.05
CA GLN A 619 14.90 -24.30 -1.52
C GLN A 619 16.05 -25.18 -2.08
N ASP A 620 16.68 -25.98 -1.22
CA ASP A 620 17.76 -26.90 -1.58
C ASP A 620 17.17 -28.31 -1.77
N ASP A 621 16.89 -28.68 -3.03
CA ASP A 621 16.21 -29.92 -3.42
C ASP A 621 17.01 -31.22 -3.15
N ARG A 622 18.17 -31.12 -2.50
CA ARG A 622 19.01 -32.29 -2.16
C ARG A 622 18.30 -33.26 -1.23
N SER A 623 18.62 -34.55 -1.38
CA SER A 623 18.21 -35.58 -0.43
C SER A 623 18.76 -35.30 0.98
N VAL A 624 17.88 -35.22 1.99
CA VAL A 624 18.28 -35.01 3.39
C VAL A 624 19.26 -36.09 3.87
N PRO A 625 20.46 -35.72 4.38
CA PRO A 625 21.44 -36.69 4.87
C PRO A 625 20.91 -37.58 5.99
N GLN A 626 21.30 -38.86 5.97
CA GLN A 626 20.84 -39.85 6.95
C GLN A 626 21.27 -39.50 8.38
N GLU A 627 22.46 -38.93 8.57
CA GLU A 627 22.92 -38.42 9.87
C GLU A 627 21.97 -37.34 10.41
N LEU A 628 21.57 -36.36 9.59
CA LEU A 628 20.65 -35.31 10.01
C LEU A 628 19.28 -35.88 10.39
N LYS A 629 18.75 -36.85 9.63
CA LYS A 629 17.50 -37.54 9.99
C LYS A 629 17.60 -38.21 11.36
N GLN A 630 18.65 -39.00 11.60
CA GLN A 630 18.86 -39.70 12.87
C GLN A 630 19.04 -38.74 14.05
N LYS A 631 19.86 -37.69 13.86
CA LYS A 631 20.15 -36.64 14.85
C LYS A 631 18.90 -35.86 15.22
N ALA A 632 18.09 -35.47 14.24
CA ALA A 632 16.83 -34.76 14.45
C ALA A 632 15.79 -35.65 15.16
N SER A 633 15.55 -36.87 14.67
CA SER A 633 14.59 -37.79 15.30
C SER A 633 14.95 -38.11 16.75
N ARG A 634 16.24 -38.23 17.10
CA ARG A 634 16.69 -38.37 18.49
C ARG A 634 16.36 -37.11 19.31
N VAL A 635 16.77 -35.93 18.84
CA VAL A 635 16.61 -34.67 19.57
C VAL A 635 15.13 -34.34 19.83
N PHE A 636 14.24 -34.57 18.86
CA PHE A 636 12.82 -34.30 19.06
C PHE A 636 12.14 -35.35 19.95
N ALA A 637 12.64 -36.59 20.01
CA ALA A 637 12.22 -37.57 21.02
C ALA A 637 12.72 -37.24 22.44
N GLU A 638 13.97 -36.80 22.58
CA GLU A 638 14.55 -36.29 23.84
C GLU A 638 13.76 -35.07 24.35
N LEU A 639 13.43 -34.13 23.46
CA LEU A 639 12.63 -32.94 23.75
C LEU A 639 11.17 -33.28 24.12
N ASP A 640 10.51 -34.17 23.38
CA ASP A 640 9.15 -34.63 23.67
C ASP A 640 9.07 -35.36 25.02
N PHE A 641 10.09 -36.15 25.37
CA PHE A 641 10.18 -36.78 26.69
C PHE A 641 10.33 -35.74 27.80
N LEU A 642 11.21 -34.74 27.64
CA LEU A 642 11.36 -33.64 28.60
C LEU A 642 10.03 -32.89 28.82
N ILE A 643 9.32 -32.51 27.75
CA ILE A 643 8.00 -31.85 27.82
C ILE A 643 6.93 -32.73 28.49
N LYS A 644 7.07 -34.05 28.46
CA LYS A 644 6.15 -35.00 29.12
C LYS A 644 6.48 -35.25 30.60
N VAL A 645 7.72 -35.03 31.02
CA VAL A 645 8.16 -35.13 32.42
C VAL A 645 7.93 -33.81 33.17
N ASP A 646 8.21 -32.69 32.52
CA ASP A 646 8.16 -31.34 33.10
C ASP A 646 7.99 -30.32 31.96
N ASP A 647 6.76 -29.83 31.71
CA ASP A 647 6.52 -28.72 30.78
C ASP A 647 6.66 -27.33 31.44
N GLU A 648 6.69 -27.27 32.78
CA GLU A 648 6.93 -26.04 33.52
C GLU A 648 8.37 -25.52 33.34
N VAL A 649 9.41 -26.37 33.31
CA VAL A 649 10.82 -25.94 33.17
C VAL A 649 11.07 -24.99 31.98
N PHE A 650 10.30 -25.17 30.89
CA PHE A 650 10.36 -24.30 29.71
C PHE A 650 9.78 -22.91 29.99
N THR A 651 8.69 -22.81 30.75
CA THR A 651 7.96 -21.55 31.02
C THR A 651 8.31 -20.87 32.35
N ARG A 652 8.85 -21.63 33.32
CA ARG A 652 9.21 -21.18 34.67
C ARG A 652 10.20 -20.03 34.60
N ASP A 653 10.01 -19.08 35.52
CA ASP A 653 10.76 -17.83 35.67
C ASP A 653 10.57 -16.87 34.48
N HIS A 654 10.85 -17.32 33.26
CA HIS A 654 10.65 -16.60 32.00
C HIS A 654 10.13 -17.51 30.88
N ARG A 655 9.20 -16.99 30.07
CA ARG A 655 8.69 -17.65 28.85
C ARG A 655 9.83 -17.95 27.88
N PHE A 656 9.89 -19.19 27.39
CA PHE A 656 10.91 -19.66 26.46
C PHE A 656 10.92 -18.85 25.16
N ALA A 657 12.04 -18.20 24.84
CA ALA A 657 12.12 -17.36 23.65
C ALA A 657 12.46 -18.19 22.39
N PRO A 658 12.01 -17.75 21.20
CA PRO A 658 12.24 -18.48 19.95
C PRO A 658 13.70 -18.85 19.63
N ILE A 659 14.67 -18.02 20.02
CA ILE A 659 16.10 -18.30 19.82
C ILE A 659 16.64 -19.31 20.85
N GLU A 660 16.09 -19.33 22.07
CA GLU A 660 16.46 -20.28 23.12
C GLU A 660 16.03 -21.70 22.74
N PHE A 661 14.85 -21.86 22.15
CA PHE A 661 14.39 -23.14 21.58
C PHE A 661 15.40 -23.73 20.59
N VAL A 662 15.87 -22.92 19.63
CA VAL A 662 16.79 -23.36 18.58
C VAL A 662 18.17 -23.70 19.14
N PHE A 663 18.66 -22.96 20.13
CA PHE A 663 19.90 -23.29 20.84
C PHE A 663 19.77 -24.54 21.73
N PHE A 664 18.63 -24.75 22.40
CA PHE A 664 18.42 -25.94 23.22
C PHE A 664 18.33 -27.21 22.37
N CYS A 665 17.63 -27.17 21.23
CA CYS A 665 17.65 -28.25 20.25
C CYS A 665 19.08 -28.56 19.75
N TYR A 666 19.92 -27.54 19.57
CA TYR A 666 21.33 -27.72 19.22
C TYR A 666 22.17 -28.30 20.38
N ILE A 667 21.89 -27.95 21.65
CA ILE A 667 22.53 -28.55 22.84
C ILE A 667 22.25 -30.05 22.89
N LEU A 668 20.97 -30.46 22.76
CA LEU A 668 20.57 -31.87 22.66
C LEU A 668 21.25 -32.57 21.47
N ALA A 669 21.39 -31.88 20.33
CA ALA A 669 22.05 -32.42 19.14
C ALA A 669 23.56 -32.63 19.32
N LYS A 670 24.24 -31.73 20.05
CA LYS A 670 25.69 -31.71 20.26
C LYS A 670 26.16 -32.60 21.42
N PHE A 671 25.40 -32.67 22.51
CA PHE A 671 25.78 -33.39 23.74
C PHE A 671 24.78 -34.54 24.01
N PRO A 672 24.85 -35.66 23.26
CA PRO A 672 23.93 -36.79 23.41
C PRO A 672 24.21 -37.64 24.66
N ASN A 673 23.20 -38.41 25.07
CA ASN A 673 23.30 -39.44 26.11
C ASN A 673 23.67 -38.92 27.51
N LEU A 674 23.28 -37.69 27.86
CA LEU A 674 23.38 -37.16 29.22
C LEU A 674 22.08 -37.41 30.00
N GLU A 675 22.14 -37.29 31.33
CA GLU A 675 20.98 -37.53 32.21
C GLU A 675 19.92 -36.42 32.03
N MET A 676 18.63 -36.77 32.12
CA MET A 676 17.54 -35.81 31.87
C MET A 676 17.58 -34.59 32.82
N ALA A 677 17.99 -34.79 34.07
CA ALA A 677 18.21 -33.71 35.03
C ALA A 677 19.29 -32.72 34.57
N TRP A 678 20.32 -33.19 33.86
CA TRP A 678 21.35 -32.31 33.29
C TRP A 678 20.79 -31.44 32.16
N TYR A 679 19.89 -31.97 31.32
CA TYR A 679 19.24 -31.15 30.29
C TYR A 679 18.27 -30.12 30.89
N GLN A 680 17.53 -30.46 31.96
CA GLN A 680 16.69 -29.51 32.69
C GLN A 680 17.52 -28.39 33.34
N ASP A 681 18.60 -28.73 34.05
CA ASP A 681 19.52 -27.76 34.67
C ASP A 681 20.19 -26.87 33.61
N THR A 682 20.70 -27.46 32.52
CA THR A 682 21.32 -26.74 31.41
C THR A 682 20.35 -25.77 30.72
N LEU A 683 19.06 -26.13 30.60
CA LEU A 683 18.01 -25.24 30.06
C LEU A 683 17.79 -24.01 30.95
N LEU A 684 17.72 -24.22 32.27
CA LEU A 684 17.53 -23.15 33.26
C LEU A 684 18.74 -22.22 33.30
N GLN A 685 19.95 -22.78 33.40
CA GLN A 685 21.21 -22.02 33.37
C GLN A 685 21.39 -21.26 32.05
N MET A 686 20.97 -21.81 30.90
CA MET A 686 21.01 -21.11 29.61
C MET A 686 20.06 -19.90 29.62
N LYS A 687 18.82 -20.07 30.11
CA LYS A 687 17.81 -19.01 30.24
C LYS A 687 18.32 -17.87 31.13
N GLU A 688 18.87 -18.20 32.30
CA GLU A 688 19.45 -17.22 33.23
C GLU A 688 20.67 -16.52 32.61
N TYR A 689 21.64 -17.28 32.12
CA TYR A 689 22.89 -16.76 31.54
C TYR A 689 22.61 -15.75 30.42
N VAL A 690 21.64 -15.99 29.54
CA VAL A 690 21.34 -15.05 28.45
C VAL A 690 20.59 -13.79 28.94
N ARG A 691 19.72 -13.89 29.96
CA ARG A 691 19.09 -12.69 30.57
C ARG A 691 20.12 -11.77 31.23
N ASN A 692 21.15 -12.33 31.85
CA ASN A 692 22.23 -11.57 32.50
C ASN A 692 23.03 -10.66 31.53
N TYR A 693 22.89 -10.83 30.20
CA TYR A 693 23.45 -9.93 29.19
C TYR A 693 22.41 -9.18 28.34
N HIS A 694 21.15 -9.62 28.30
CA HIS A 694 20.13 -9.07 27.40
C HIS A 694 18.74 -9.04 28.05
N ALA A 695 18.17 -7.84 28.20
CA ALA A 695 16.81 -7.65 28.72
C ALA A 695 15.70 -8.13 27.76
N ASP A 696 15.97 -8.22 26.45
CA ASP A 696 15.02 -8.66 25.43
C ASP A 696 15.68 -9.65 24.46
N ILE A 697 15.10 -10.85 24.37
CA ILE A 697 15.73 -12.06 23.81
C ILE A 697 15.18 -12.33 22.41
N ARG A 698 15.64 -11.49 21.47
CA ARG A 698 15.24 -11.54 20.06
C ARG A 698 16.20 -12.40 19.22
N PHE A 699 15.72 -12.89 18.09
CA PHE A 699 16.57 -13.47 17.03
C PHE A 699 17.49 -12.38 16.43
N ASN A 700 18.65 -12.16 17.04
CA ASN A 700 19.66 -11.22 16.57
C ASN A 700 21.09 -11.72 16.83
N GLN A 701 22.08 -11.12 16.15
CA GLN A 701 23.49 -11.53 16.21
C GLN A 701 24.16 -11.30 17.58
N SER A 702 23.62 -10.43 18.45
CA SER A 702 24.15 -10.18 19.79
C SER A 702 23.78 -11.31 20.76
N VAL A 703 22.48 -11.61 20.86
CA VAL A 703 21.94 -12.73 21.64
C VAL A 703 22.52 -14.06 21.17
N TYR A 704 22.66 -14.23 19.84
CA TYR A 704 23.32 -15.40 19.24
C TYR A 704 24.77 -15.60 19.73
N LYS A 705 25.57 -14.53 19.83
CA LYS A 705 26.95 -14.64 20.34
C LYS A 705 26.97 -15.07 21.81
N THR A 706 26.06 -14.54 22.63
CA THR A 706 25.95 -14.92 24.05
C THR A 706 25.56 -16.38 24.22
N LEU A 707 24.54 -16.85 23.50
CA LEU A 707 24.13 -18.27 23.53
C LEU A 707 25.21 -19.19 22.95
N TRP A 708 25.93 -18.76 21.91
CA TRP A 708 27.07 -19.51 21.37
C TRP A 708 28.20 -19.64 22.40
N ASN A 709 28.57 -18.55 23.08
CA ASN A 709 29.58 -18.55 24.13
C ASN A 709 29.18 -19.45 25.32
N TYR A 710 27.89 -19.49 25.68
CA TYR A 710 27.37 -20.44 26.67
C TYR A 710 27.62 -21.90 26.24
N VAL A 711 27.31 -22.23 24.99
CA VAL A 711 27.49 -23.59 24.45
C VAL A 711 28.97 -23.99 24.27
N GLN A 712 29.89 -23.02 24.11
CA GLN A 712 31.33 -23.28 24.22
C GLN A 712 31.72 -23.57 25.67
N LYS A 713 31.30 -22.75 26.64
CA LYS A 713 31.58 -22.95 28.07
C LYS A 713 31.07 -24.32 28.58
N VAL A 714 29.91 -24.78 28.10
CA VAL A 714 29.39 -26.13 28.42
C VAL A 714 30.30 -27.24 27.87
N ASP A 715 30.85 -27.07 26.66
CA ASP A 715 31.81 -28.00 26.05
C ASP A 715 33.11 -28.06 26.88
N ASP A 716 33.69 -26.89 27.18
CA ASP A 716 34.92 -26.76 27.98
C ASP A 716 34.79 -27.43 29.36
N ASN A 717 33.64 -27.27 30.02
CA ASN A 717 33.34 -27.90 31.30
C ASN A 717 33.27 -29.44 31.18
N LEU A 718 32.52 -29.95 30.21
CA LEU A 718 32.37 -31.39 29.99
C LEU A 718 33.70 -32.06 29.62
N GLN A 719 34.57 -31.36 28.87
CA GLN A 719 35.92 -31.85 28.57
C GLN A 719 36.80 -31.90 29.83
N GLN A 720 36.77 -30.87 30.68
CA GLN A 720 37.52 -30.83 31.94
C GLN A 720 37.11 -31.93 32.93
N ASP A 721 35.80 -32.21 33.04
CA ASP A 721 35.27 -33.30 33.88
C ASP A 721 35.73 -34.67 33.40
N ASN A 722 35.72 -34.91 32.08
CA ASN A 722 36.21 -36.15 31.50
C ASN A 722 37.73 -36.33 31.72
N VAL A 723 38.52 -35.25 31.66
CA VAL A 723 39.95 -35.28 32.03
C VAL A 723 40.14 -35.61 33.52
N HIS A 724 39.30 -35.09 34.42
CA HIS A 724 39.39 -35.41 35.86
C HIS A 724 38.96 -36.85 36.17
N LYS A 725 37.88 -37.35 35.54
CA LYS A 725 37.46 -38.77 35.65
C LYS A 725 38.52 -39.72 35.08
N SER A 726 39.17 -39.35 33.98
CA SER A 726 40.30 -40.09 33.38
C SER A 726 41.54 -40.10 34.29
N LYS A 727 41.91 -38.97 34.89
CA LYS A 727 43.02 -38.89 35.87
C LYS A 727 42.75 -39.74 37.12
N ARG A 728 41.53 -39.72 37.69
CA ARG A 728 41.16 -40.59 38.82
C ARG A 728 41.25 -42.08 38.47
N ARG A 729 40.87 -42.48 37.25
CA ARG A 729 41.04 -43.86 36.73
C ARG A 729 42.49 -44.28 36.41
N LYS A 730 43.48 -43.40 36.61
CA LYS A 730 44.93 -43.72 36.51
C LYS A 730 45.67 -43.67 37.86
N ILE A 731 44.93 -43.48 38.96
CA ILE A 731 45.47 -43.33 40.32
C ILE A 731 44.93 -44.43 41.27
N ASN A 732 43.99 -45.25 40.77
CA ASN A 732 43.52 -46.50 41.38
C ASN A 732 44.02 -47.70 40.56
#